data_AF-A0A7M7MLB7-F1
#
_entry.id   AF-A0A7M7MLB7-F1
#
_cell.length_a   1.000
_cell.length_b   1.000
_cell.length_c   1.000
_cell.angle_alpha   90.00
_cell.angle_beta   90.00
_cell.angle_gamma   90.00
#
_symmetry.space_group_name_H-M   'P 1'
#
loop_
_entity.id
_entity.type
_entity.pdbx_description
1 polymer ?
#
loop_
_entity_poly.entity_id
_entity_poly.type
_entity_poly.pdbx_seq_one_letter_code
_entity_poly.pdbx_strand_id
1 'polypeptide(L)'
;MAGSVATLAILWVSLQTMGFLGNTHTIGAYKLPISLQNYLASYTGILSGLPMTNYPYEGGVVDTGRTHNRRYPHIDEAVLNNSISFAQSLVDRMSTLERNIANAGVELMAHTPAGKQFLDSYPSEDAFERGLDAIVAMKASSYLLHQSCHRFGLDKDDCARFISTLSLEGTPLNSACPSSRHKGCNSLAKYRNIDGSCNNVQNPSWGSAMTAYTRILFPQYFDGIQEPRRMGHTRKPLPGARSISVAVSTPNDQSDVSRTLTVMQWGQFVANDISYTPMRKMVSTGKPISCCRSDGNTLSPRYVHPDCSVIMVPDRDPIYGQHYVRCMNYVRSLPVLKAECTFGPAEQMNQASHFLDGSAIYGSTLKKSRQLREFEGGRLRVHKESNHEFLPIGEDEISSACAKNCYNSGDYRVNTHPQLAVIHTIWHREHNRIADKLAELNPNWSDETLFQEARRIVIAEIQHITYKEWLPILLGKRYTRAVGLTVGNSYSRNYNSEDDPAISNEVATAALRFLTSLMQGKISLTDDKRQINKTVSLSEYFFKPIIIESDEVFDGLLRGMATQTSQKMDVSIIEDVTSKLFAAGQDSLGLDAISLDIQRGRDHGLPGYNHYRKYCGLPIANTFDDFLDYISVEMMKKLRALYAHPDDVDLIIGGMAERPVDDGLLGPTFRCLIFEQFSRTRRTDRYFYDSAYQPHPFTPEQLAQIRNVTLARIFCDNGNNITQMQPNVFLRPQAENELRSCTMFEAIPSVDLFAWAERAKAYR
;
A
#
# COMPACT_ATOMS: atom_id res chain seq x y z
N MET A 1 -27.30 -51.60 28.44
CA MET A 1 -27.54 -51.04 27.10
C MET A 1 -27.14 -49.56 27.01
N ALA A 2 -25.93 -49.20 27.48
CA ALA A 2 -25.39 -47.83 27.38
C ALA A 2 -24.01 -47.79 26.69
N GLY A 3 -23.29 -48.92 26.65
CA GLY A 3 -22.01 -49.03 25.94
C GLY A 3 -22.13 -49.12 24.41
N SER A 4 -23.27 -49.58 23.89
CA SER A 4 -23.51 -49.80 22.45
C SER A 4 -23.86 -48.52 21.68
N VAL A 5 -24.37 -47.48 22.35
CA VAL A 5 -24.71 -46.20 21.71
C VAL A 5 -23.46 -45.33 21.51
N ALA A 6 -22.53 -45.36 22.47
CA ALA A 6 -21.26 -44.64 22.36
C ALA A 6 -20.36 -45.19 21.26
N THR A 7 -20.32 -46.52 21.08
CA THR A 7 -19.55 -47.15 20.00
C THR A 7 -20.13 -46.86 18.62
N LEU A 8 -21.46 -46.86 18.47
CA LEU A 8 -22.12 -46.47 17.22
C LEU A 8 -21.90 -44.98 16.88
N ALA A 9 -21.91 -44.09 17.88
CA ALA A 9 -21.65 -42.67 17.67
C ALA A 9 -20.18 -42.41 17.25
N ILE A 10 -19.23 -43.10 17.86
CA ILE A 10 -17.80 -42.99 17.50
C ILE A 10 -17.55 -43.57 16.10
N LEU A 11 -18.20 -44.70 15.75
CA LEU A 11 -18.10 -45.29 14.42
C LEU A 11 -18.72 -44.36 13.35
N TRP A 12 -19.83 -43.69 13.67
CA TRP A 12 -20.52 -42.75 12.77
C TRP A 12 -19.68 -41.48 12.49
N VAL A 13 -19.07 -40.90 13.52
CA VAL A 13 -18.17 -39.75 13.38
C VAL A 13 -16.88 -40.14 12.65
N SER A 14 -16.37 -41.36 12.87
CA SER A 14 -15.19 -41.87 12.16
C SER A 14 -15.50 -42.13 10.67
N LEU A 15 -16.69 -42.64 10.35
CA LEU A 15 -17.12 -42.85 8.95
C LEU A 15 -17.40 -41.54 8.20
N GLN A 16 -17.86 -40.50 8.90
CA GLN A 16 -18.04 -39.15 8.32
C GLN A 16 -16.71 -38.42 8.07
N THR A 17 -15.72 -38.60 8.94
CA THR A 17 -14.39 -37.99 8.77
C THR A 17 -13.55 -38.68 7.70
N MET A 18 -13.82 -39.95 7.39
CA MET A 18 -13.15 -40.70 6.32
C MET A 18 -13.80 -40.55 4.93
N GLY A 19 -14.84 -39.72 4.78
CA GLY A 19 -15.38 -39.36 3.47
C GLY A 19 -16.15 -40.47 2.72
N PHE A 20 -16.61 -41.51 3.43
CA PHE A 20 -17.30 -42.66 2.81
C PHE A 20 -18.82 -42.47 2.61
N LEU A 21 -19.40 -41.36 3.04
CA LEU A 21 -20.82 -41.04 2.84
C LEU A 21 -20.94 -39.68 2.13
N GLY A 22 -21.38 -39.72 0.87
CA GLY A 22 -21.44 -38.57 -0.03
C GLY A 22 -22.39 -37.44 0.39
N ASN A 23 -22.07 -36.24 -0.07
CA ASN A 23 -22.85 -35.00 0.09
C ASN A 23 -24.30 -35.12 -0.41
N THR A 24 -25.29 -34.53 0.29
CA THR A 24 -25.77 -33.13 0.12
C THR A 24 -26.86 -32.75 1.15
N HIS A 25 -26.96 -31.43 1.40
CA HIS A 25 -28.05 -30.64 2.04
C HIS A 25 -28.03 -30.31 3.55
N THR A 26 -27.36 -29.19 3.84
CA THR A 26 -27.88 -27.97 4.53
C THR A 26 -28.99 -28.12 5.58
N ILE A 27 -28.63 -27.87 6.84
CA ILE A 27 -29.51 -27.21 7.83
C ILE A 27 -28.72 -26.01 8.39
N GLY A 28 -29.24 -24.82 8.18
CA GLY A 28 -28.61 -23.55 8.54
C GLY A 28 -28.65 -23.27 10.04
N ALA A 29 -27.49 -22.92 10.61
CA ALA A 29 -27.36 -22.37 11.95
C ALA A 29 -27.46 -20.84 11.89
N TYR A 30 -28.69 -20.32 11.89
CA TYR A 30 -28.97 -18.96 12.34
C TYR A 30 -30.04 -19.02 13.43
N LYS A 31 -29.81 -18.22 14.49
CA LYS A 31 -30.59 -18.05 15.73
C LYS A 31 -30.12 -18.88 16.94
N LEU A 32 -29.02 -18.45 17.54
CA LEU A 32 -28.82 -18.53 19.00
C LEU A 32 -28.36 -17.15 19.52
N PRO A 33 -28.84 -16.68 20.69
CA PRO A 33 -28.45 -15.38 21.25
C PRO A 33 -26.96 -15.29 21.58
N ILE A 34 -26.34 -14.15 21.24
CA ILE A 34 -24.90 -13.84 21.35
C ILE A 34 -24.34 -13.98 22.78
N SER A 35 -25.17 -13.93 23.81
CA SER A 35 -24.72 -14.06 25.20
C SER A 35 -24.20 -15.46 25.57
N LEU A 36 -24.56 -16.52 24.83
CA LEU A 36 -24.14 -17.90 25.15
C LEU A 36 -22.82 -18.33 24.47
N GLN A 37 -22.37 -17.63 23.42
CA GLN A 37 -21.13 -17.99 22.69
C GLN A 37 -19.86 -17.67 23.48
N ASN A 38 -19.91 -16.69 24.39
CA ASN A 38 -18.78 -16.34 25.25
C ASN A 38 -18.48 -17.41 26.33
N TYR A 39 -19.41 -18.32 26.63
CA TYR A 39 -19.22 -19.34 27.65
C TYR A 39 -18.52 -20.61 27.13
N LEU A 40 -18.69 -20.94 25.85
CA LEU A 40 -18.19 -22.19 25.25
C LEU A 40 -16.83 -22.08 24.55
N ALA A 41 -16.30 -20.87 24.35
CA ALA A 41 -14.96 -20.64 23.79
C ALA A 41 -13.80 -21.03 24.75
N SER A 42 -14.11 -21.52 25.95
CA SER A 42 -13.12 -21.91 26.97
C SER A 42 -12.67 -23.38 26.91
N TYR A 43 -13.28 -24.23 26.06
CA TYR A 43 -12.94 -25.66 25.98
C TYR A 43 -13.07 -26.21 24.55
N THR A 44 -11.98 -26.17 23.76
CA THR A 44 -11.55 -27.24 22.83
C THR A 44 -10.29 -26.78 22.06
N GLY A 45 -9.14 -27.39 22.35
CA GLY A 45 -7.83 -27.03 21.80
C GLY A 45 -7.40 -27.80 20.54
N ILE A 46 -8.22 -27.83 19.47
CA ILE A 46 -7.87 -28.56 18.23
C ILE A 46 -7.94 -27.68 16.95
N LEU A 47 -8.18 -26.37 17.05
CA LEU A 47 -8.30 -25.46 15.88
C LEU A 47 -7.44 -24.18 15.96
N SER A 48 -6.34 -24.19 16.72
CA SER A 48 -5.50 -23.01 17.02
C SER A 48 -4.60 -22.52 15.86
N GLY A 49 -5.07 -22.55 14.61
CA GLY A 49 -4.26 -22.15 13.45
C GLY A 49 -5.04 -21.54 12.27
N LEU A 50 -6.34 -21.28 12.41
CA LEU A 50 -7.14 -20.61 11.38
C LEU A 50 -7.51 -19.20 11.84
N PRO A 51 -7.30 -18.14 11.03
CA PRO A 51 -7.93 -16.86 11.27
C PRO A 51 -9.44 -17.07 11.16
N MET A 52 -10.16 -16.96 12.27
CA MET A 52 -11.61 -16.98 12.29
C MET A 52 -12.11 -15.74 11.54
N THR A 53 -12.52 -15.93 10.29
CA THR A 53 -13.25 -14.96 9.48
C THR A 53 -14.67 -14.86 10.02
N ASN A 54 -14.87 -14.11 11.10
CA ASN A 54 -16.17 -13.55 11.52
C ASN A 54 -15.93 -12.64 12.73
N TYR A 55 -15.31 -11.48 12.48
CA TYR A 55 -15.53 -10.31 13.33
C TYR A 55 -16.73 -9.56 12.74
N PRO A 56 -17.81 -9.36 13.50
CA PRO A 56 -18.84 -8.43 13.10
C PRO A 56 -18.20 -7.04 13.04
N TYR A 57 -18.22 -6.45 11.86
CA TYR A 57 -18.07 -5.02 11.67
C TYR A 57 -19.34 -4.37 12.23
N GLU A 58 -19.44 -4.25 13.56
CA GLU A 58 -20.31 -3.26 14.16
C GLU A 58 -19.59 -1.92 14.00
N GLY A 59 -20.15 -1.05 13.17
CA GLY A 59 -19.59 0.27 12.89
C GLY A 59 -19.10 0.95 14.16
N GLY A 60 -17.81 1.31 14.18
CA GLY A 60 -17.25 2.27 15.12
C GLY A 60 -17.56 2.05 16.61
N VAL A 61 -17.68 0.81 17.10
CA VAL A 61 -17.68 0.60 18.56
C VAL A 61 -16.22 0.56 19.02
N VAL A 62 -15.73 1.73 19.42
CA VAL A 62 -14.50 1.87 20.19
C VAL A 62 -14.60 0.95 21.40
N ASP A 63 -13.80 -0.12 21.45
CA ASP A 63 -13.59 -0.86 22.70
C ASP A 63 -13.04 0.13 23.73
N THR A 64 -13.91 0.52 24.65
CA THR A 64 -13.62 1.44 25.76
C THR A 64 -12.99 0.72 26.96
N GLY A 65 -12.54 -0.53 26.78
CA GLY A 65 -11.59 -1.23 27.64
C GLY A 65 -11.61 -0.77 29.10
N ARG A 66 -12.53 -1.32 29.90
CA ARG A 66 -12.77 -1.06 31.35
C ARG A 66 -13.60 0.18 31.66
N THR A 67 -14.92 0.03 31.52
CA THR A 67 -15.93 0.90 32.14
C THR A 67 -16.00 0.69 33.66
N HIS A 68 -14.96 1.11 34.37
CA HIS A 68 -15.13 1.58 35.76
C HIS A 68 -15.55 3.05 35.69
N ASN A 69 -16.63 3.45 36.38
CA ASN A 69 -17.16 4.82 36.57
C ASN A 69 -16.14 5.97 36.38
N ARG A 70 -15.74 6.28 35.15
CA ARG A 70 -14.87 7.42 34.81
C ARG A 70 -15.78 8.55 34.35
N ARG A 71 -15.66 9.71 35.01
CA ARG A 71 -16.39 10.93 34.63
C ARG A 71 -15.68 11.56 33.42
N TYR A 72 -16.28 11.42 32.24
CA TYR A 72 -15.83 12.15 31.05
C TYR A 72 -16.24 13.63 31.13
N PRO A 73 -15.45 14.55 30.57
CA PRO A 73 -15.82 15.95 30.50
C PRO A 73 -17.08 16.13 29.62
N HIS A 74 -17.98 17.03 30.02
CA HIS A 74 -19.04 17.48 29.13
C HIS A 74 -18.46 18.46 28.12
N ILE A 75 -18.62 18.16 26.83
CA ILE A 75 -18.16 19.01 25.72
C ILE A 75 -19.40 19.38 24.91
N ASP A 76 -19.73 20.66 24.92
CA ASP A 76 -20.83 21.23 24.14
C ASP A 76 -20.32 21.82 22.82
N GLU A 77 -21.25 22.25 21.97
CA GLU A 77 -20.96 22.85 20.67
C GLU A 77 -20.08 24.11 20.77
N ALA A 78 -20.25 24.90 21.84
CA ALA A 78 -19.44 26.10 22.06
C ALA A 78 -17.97 25.74 22.30
N VAL A 79 -17.69 24.70 23.08
CA VAL A 79 -16.32 24.20 23.30
C VAL A 79 -15.70 23.68 22.00
N LEU A 80 -16.46 22.94 21.18
CA LEU A 80 -15.99 22.44 19.87
C LEU A 80 -15.63 23.59 18.92
N ASN A 81 -16.52 24.56 18.77
CA ASN A 81 -16.33 25.71 17.89
C ASN A 81 -15.16 26.60 18.36
N ASN A 82 -15.04 26.81 19.68
CA ASN A 82 -13.90 27.54 20.25
C ASN A 82 -12.56 26.81 20.00
N SER A 83 -12.56 25.48 20.06
CA SER A 83 -11.36 24.67 19.78
C SER A 83 -10.93 24.78 18.32
N ILE A 84 -11.88 24.81 17.38
CA ILE A 84 -11.62 25.03 15.95
C ILE A 84 -11.08 26.45 15.72
N SER A 85 -11.71 27.47 16.29
CA SER A 85 -11.26 28.87 16.15
C SER A 85 -9.83 29.06 16.68
N PHE A 86 -9.52 28.45 17.83
CA PHE A 86 -8.16 28.43 18.36
C PHE A 86 -7.18 27.76 17.39
N ALA A 87 -7.53 26.59 16.86
CA ALA A 87 -6.70 25.86 15.90
C ALA A 87 -6.46 26.64 14.60
N GLN A 88 -7.49 27.30 14.04
CA GLN A 88 -7.35 28.19 12.88
C GLN A 88 -6.34 29.31 13.18
N SER A 89 -6.45 29.96 14.35
CA SER A 89 -5.51 31.01 14.75
C SER A 89 -4.05 30.52 14.82
N LEU A 90 -3.82 29.25 15.17
CA LEU A 90 -2.48 28.65 15.17
C LEU A 90 -1.96 28.43 13.74
N VAL A 91 -2.81 27.98 12.83
CA VAL A 91 -2.47 27.80 11.42
C VAL A 91 -2.18 29.16 10.77
N ASP A 92 -3.02 30.17 10.99
CA ASP A 92 -2.83 31.53 10.43
C ASP A 92 -1.50 32.15 10.86
N ARG A 93 -1.09 31.90 12.11
CA ARG A 93 0.18 32.37 12.66
C ARG A 93 1.41 31.69 12.04
N MET A 94 1.26 30.54 11.35
CA MET A 94 2.37 29.88 10.65
C MET A 94 2.92 30.73 9.50
N SER A 95 2.09 31.59 8.90
CA SER A 95 2.49 32.44 7.76
C SER A 95 3.74 33.31 8.03
N THR A 96 3.91 33.81 9.25
CA THR A 96 5.10 34.60 9.60
C THR A 96 6.34 33.72 9.71
N LEU A 97 6.21 32.51 10.28
CA LEU A 97 7.31 31.56 10.36
C LEU A 97 7.73 31.09 8.95
N GLU A 98 6.78 30.71 8.11
CA GLU A 98 7.06 30.23 6.76
C GLU A 98 7.69 31.31 5.88
N ARG A 99 7.23 32.56 5.96
CA ARG A 99 7.90 33.69 5.30
C ARG A 99 9.34 33.88 5.80
N ASN A 100 9.58 33.74 7.11
CA ASN A 100 10.92 33.86 7.68
C ASN A 100 11.85 32.72 7.20
N ILE A 101 11.34 31.49 7.08
CA ILE A 101 12.07 30.34 6.55
C ILE A 101 12.41 30.58 5.07
N ALA A 102 11.42 30.98 4.28
CA ALA A 102 11.59 31.27 2.85
C ALA A 102 12.60 32.41 2.62
N ASN A 103 12.51 33.51 3.39
CA ASN A 103 13.43 34.65 3.30
C ASN A 103 14.86 34.30 3.74
N ALA A 104 15.04 33.27 4.56
CA ALA A 104 16.35 32.79 4.99
C ALA A 104 17.03 31.88 3.95
N GLY A 105 16.39 31.61 2.81
CA GLY A 105 16.92 30.72 1.77
C GLY A 105 16.95 29.24 2.19
N VAL A 106 16.16 28.86 3.21
CA VAL A 106 16.01 27.47 3.63
C VAL A 106 15.03 26.79 2.67
N GLU A 107 15.56 26.31 1.56
CA GLU A 107 14.79 25.71 0.47
C GLU A 107 15.22 24.26 0.20
N LEU A 108 14.26 23.44 -0.22
CA LEU A 108 14.52 22.07 -0.63
C LEU A 108 14.86 22.05 -2.12
N MET A 109 16.07 21.61 -2.45
CA MET A 109 16.52 21.54 -3.85
C MET A 109 16.09 20.21 -4.49
N ALA A 110 15.40 20.27 -5.63
CA ALA A 110 14.82 19.10 -6.31
C ALA A 110 15.82 17.97 -6.62
N HIS A 111 17.05 18.31 -7.00
CA HIS A 111 18.09 17.34 -7.40
C HIS A 111 18.74 16.59 -6.22
N THR A 112 18.54 17.06 -4.98
CA THR A 112 19.10 16.41 -3.78
C THR A 112 18.31 15.14 -3.44
N PRO A 113 18.88 14.19 -2.67
CA PRO A 113 18.14 13.01 -2.22
C PRO A 113 16.84 13.36 -1.47
N ALA A 114 16.85 14.43 -0.66
CA ALA A 114 15.65 14.92 0.04
C ALA A 114 14.64 15.56 -0.92
N GLY A 115 15.09 16.26 -1.97
CA GLY A 115 14.22 16.77 -3.04
C GLY A 115 13.53 15.64 -3.80
N LYS A 116 14.28 14.60 -4.17
CA LYS A 116 13.76 13.39 -4.80
C LYS A 116 12.78 12.62 -3.90
N GLN A 117 13.02 12.57 -2.59
CA GLN A 117 12.06 12.03 -1.62
C GLN A 117 10.75 12.82 -1.61
N PHE A 118 10.83 14.15 -1.62
CA PHE A 118 9.64 15.00 -1.70
C PHE A 118 8.85 14.75 -2.99
N LEU A 119 9.55 14.54 -4.11
CA LEU A 119 8.95 14.20 -5.40
C LEU A 119 8.28 12.81 -5.39
N ASP A 120 8.94 11.82 -4.79
CA ASP A 120 8.36 10.47 -4.57
C ASP A 120 7.09 10.49 -3.70
N SER A 121 6.90 11.50 -2.87
CA SER A 121 5.71 11.69 -2.02
C SER A 121 5.00 13.02 -2.30
N TYR A 122 5.04 13.49 -3.56
CA TYR A 122 4.52 14.79 -3.95
C TYR A 122 3.00 14.91 -3.72
N PRO A 123 2.54 15.89 -2.92
CA PRO A 123 1.11 16.16 -2.76
C PRO A 123 0.55 16.89 -3.98
N SER A 124 -0.50 16.32 -4.59
CA SER A 124 -1.28 17.06 -5.59
C SER A 124 -1.93 18.31 -4.97
N GLU A 125 -2.32 19.26 -5.81
CA GLU A 125 -3.08 20.45 -5.39
C GLU A 125 -4.35 20.05 -4.62
N ASP A 126 -5.16 19.16 -5.20
CA ASP A 126 -6.39 18.64 -4.57
C ASP A 126 -6.11 17.95 -3.22
N ALA A 127 -5.02 17.18 -3.12
CA ALA A 127 -4.65 16.51 -1.87
C ALA A 127 -4.23 17.53 -0.82
N PHE A 128 -3.39 18.50 -1.19
CA PHE A 128 -2.92 19.55 -0.30
C PHE A 128 -4.06 20.37 0.28
N GLU A 129 -5.00 20.82 -0.56
CA GLU A 129 -6.19 21.56 -0.11
C GLU A 129 -7.02 20.76 0.90
N ARG A 130 -7.25 19.47 0.62
CA ARG A 130 -7.99 18.57 1.53
C ARG A 130 -7.28 18.36 2.87
N GLY A 131 -5.96 18.47 2.90
CA GLY A 131 -5.18 18.33 4.13
C GLY A 131 -5.29 19.52 5.08
N LEU A 132 -5.67 20.72 4.59
CA LEU A 132 -5.70 21.94 5.41
C LEU A 132 -6.73 21.85 6.54
N ASP A 133 -7.95 21.43 6.22
CA ASP A 133 -9.02 21.26 7.22
C ASP A 133 -8.66 20.20 8.26
N ALA A 134 -7.98 19.13 7.83
CA ALA A 134 -7.50 18.09 8.72
C ALA A 134 -6.41 18.58 9.67
N ILE A 135 -5.53 19.50 9.24
CA ILE A 135 -4.55 20.14 10.13
C ILE A 135 -5.29 20.94 11.23
N VAL A 136 -6.36 21.66 10.87
CA VAL A 136 -7.19 22.39 11.84
C VAL A 136 -7.86 21.44 12.82
N ALA A 137 -8.54 20.40 12.33
CA ALA A 137 -9.21 19.40 13.18
C ALA A 137 -8.24 18.68 14.13
N MET A 138 -7.05 18.31 13.64
CA MET A 138 -5.99 17.69 14.43
C MET A 138 -5.50 18.63 15.55
N LYS A 139 -5.22 19.90 15.24
CA LYS A 139 -4.82 20.90 16.26
C LYS A 139 -5.94 21.18 17.27
N ALA A 140 -7.19 21.23 16.82
CA ALA A 140 -8.35 21.38 17.71
C ALA A 140 -8.49 20.16 18.63
N SER A 141 -8.22 18.95 18.14
CA SER A 141 -8.21 17.72 18.93
C SER A 141 -7.12 17.73 20.00
N SER A 142 -5.90 18.19 19.68
CA SER A 142 -4.85 18.41 20.69
C SER A 142 -5.29 19.42 21.76
N TYR A 143 -5.97 20.50 21.36
CA TYR A 143 -6.47 21.50 22.30
C TYR A 143 -7.55 20.93 23.24
N LEU A 144 -8.50 20.17 22.70
CA LEU A 144 -9.52 19.46 23.48
C LEU A 144 -8.89 18.48 24.48
N LEU A 145 -7.85 17.74 24.07
CA LEU A 145 -7.12 16.82 24.96
C LEU A 145 -6.52 17.56 26.15
N HIS A 146 -5.85 18.69 25.90
CA HIS A 146 -5.22 19.48 26.94
C HIS A 146 -6.21 20.20 27.87
N GLN A 147 -7.27 20.80 27.31
CA GLN A 147 -8.22 21.59 28.09
C GLN A 147 -9.22 20.71 28.86
N SER A 148 -9.70 19.63 28.24
CA SER A 148 -10.88 18.90 28.70
C SER A 148 -10.56 17.56 29.34
N CYS A 149 -9.47 16.87 29.00
CA CYS A 149 -9.20 15.53 29.52
C CYS A 149 -8.23 15.49 30.71
N HIS A 150 -7.12 16.22 30.65
CA HIS A 150 -6.09 16.16 31.71
C HIS A 150 -6.64 16.54 33.09
N ARG A 151 -7.61 17.47 33.14
CA ARG A 151 -8.27 17.89 34.39
C ARG A 151 -9.14 16.81 35.03
N PHE A 152 -9.53 15.79 34.25
CA PHE A 152 -10.38 14.67 34.68
C PHE A 152 -9.57 13.38 34.93
N GLY A 153 -8.24 13.44 34.85
CA GLY A 153 -7.37 12.29 35.13
C GLY A 153 -7.40 11.18 34.09
N LEU A 154 -7.92 11.45 32.88
CA LEU A 154 -7.86 10.52 31.76
C LEU A 154 -6.43 10.47 31.23
N ASP A 155 -5.91 9.27 30.98
CA ASP A 155 -4.68 9.15 30.21
C ASP A 155 -4.91 9.55 28.75
N LYS A 156 -3.80 9.80 28.05
CA LYS A 156 -3.81 10.33 26.68
C LYS A 156 -4.52 9.43 25.68
N ASP A 157 -4.43 8.11 25.82
CA ASP A 157 -4.96 7.17 24.83
C ASP A 157 -6.47 7.01 25.04
N ASP A 158 -6.91 6.94 26.30
CA ASP A 158 -8.33 6.95 26.66
C ASP A 158 -9.00 8.29 26.32
N CYS A 159 -8.31 9.41 26.48
CA CYS A 159 -8.81 10.70 26.03
C CYS A 159 -8.89 10.77 24.50
N ALA A 160 -7.87 10.31 23.78
CA ALA A 160 -7.89 10.29 22.32
C ALA A 160 -9.05 9.48 21.77
N ARG A 161 -9.38 8.34 22.41
CA ARG A 161 -10.58 7.54 22.13
C ARG A 161 -11.86 8.32 22.38
N PHE A 162 -11.96 9.00 23.51
CA PHE A 162 -13.12 9.84 23.83
C PHE A 162 -13.30 11.00 22.84
N ILE A 163 -12.22 11.72 22.49
CA ILE A 163 -12.28 12.80 21.50
C ILE A 163 -12.72 12.26 20.13
N SER A 164 -12.34 11.02 19.81
CA SER A 164 -12.75 10.35 18.57
C SER A 164 -14.26 10.11 18.45
N THR A 165 -15.02 10.25 19.54
CA THR A 165 -16.49 10.16 19.51
C THR A 165 -17.17 11.51 19.30
N LEU A 166 -16.42 12.61 19.26
CA LEU A 166 -16.96 13.97 19.09
C LEU A 166 -17.11 14.26 17.59
N SER A 167 -18.32 14.58 17.16
CA SER A 167 -18.62 14.88 15.76
C SER A 167 -18.09 16.25 15.32
N LEU A 168 -17.60 16.33 14.09
CA LEU A 168 -17.34 17.60 13.39
C LEU A 168 -18.61 18.13 12.71
N GLU A 169 -19.69 17.35 12.65
CA GLU A 169 -20.98 17.82 12.15
C GLU A 169 -21.52 18.95 13.02
N GLY A 170 -22.13 19.95 12.40
CA GLY A 170 -22.58 21.17 13.08
C GLY A 170 -21.47 22.19 13.39
N THR A 171 -20.20 21.83 13.15
CA THR A 171 -19.07 22.77 13.30
C THR A 171 -18.71 23.45 11.96
N PRO A 172 -17.86 24.50 11.95
CA PRO A 172 -17.35 25.11 10.73
C PRO A 172 -16.61 24.15 9.77
N LEU A 173 -16.17 22.97 10.25
CA LEU A 173 -15.47 21.97 9.43
C LEU A 173 -16.41 20.94 8.78
N ASN A 174 -17.73 21.03 9.00
CA ASN A 174 -18.71 20.07 8.46
C ASN A 174 -18.68 19.96 6.91
N SER A 175 -18.40 21.06 6.21
CA SER A 175 -18.29 21.07 4.74
C SER A 175 -17.06 20.31 4.22
N ALA A 176 -16.03 20.16 5.06
CA ALA A 176 -14.79 19.46 4.71
C ALA A 176 -14.94 17.93 4.80
N CYS A 177 -15.99 17.43 5.47
CA CYS A 177 -16.17 16.01 5.69
C CYS A 177 -16.45 15.21 4.40
N PRO A 178 -15.96 13.96 4.29
CA PRO A 178 -16.12 13.15 3.09
C PRO A 178 -17.58 12.91 2.69
N SER A 179 -18.46 12.68 3.67
CA SER A 179 -19.90 12.45 3.48
C SER A 179 -20.62 13.63 2.80
N SER A 180 -20.15 14.85 3.03
CA SER A 180 -20.72 16.07 2.43
C SER A 180 -20.46 16.19 0.93
N ARG A 181 -19.47 15.46 0.38
CA ARG A 181 -18.96 15.63 -0.99
C ARG A 181 -19.70 14.80 -2.05
N HIS A 182 -20.20 13.62 -1.69
CA HIS A 182 -20.85 12.71 -2.62
C HIS A 182 -22.28 12.39 -2.16
N LYS A 183 -23.26 13.15 -2.67
CA LYS A 183 -24.66 13.04 -2.22
C LYS A 183 -25.53 12.06 -3.03
N GLY A 184 -25.00 11.47 -4.10
CA GLY A 184 -25.74 10.50 -4.91
C GLY A 184 -24.83 9.71 -5.86
N CYS A 185 -25.16 8.43 -6.03
CA CYS A 185 -24.47 7.52 -6.92
C CYS A 185 -25.44 6.87 -7.90
N ASN A 186 -25.03 6.72 -9.16
CA ASN A 186 -25.76 5.90 -10.10
C ASN A 186 -25.45 4.42 -9.81
N SER A 187 -26.37 3.72 -9.16
CA SER A 187 -26.23 2.30 -8.83
C SER A 187 -26.09 1.41 -10.07
N LEU A 188 -26.59 1.87 -11.23
CA LEU A 188 -26.51 1.19 -12.52
C LEU A 188 -25.28 1.60 -13.35
N ALA A 189 -24.37 2.43 -12.82
CA ALA A 189 -23.18 2.84 -13.57
C ALA A 189 -22.34 1.62 -13.98
N LYS A 190 -22.12 1.46 -15.28
CA LYS A 190 -21.33 0.37 -15.86
C LYS A 190 -19.85 0.47 -15.50
N TYR A 191 -19.30 1.68 -15.49
CA TYR A 191 -17.89 1.94 -15.24
C TYR A 191 -17.66 2.57 -13.87
N ARG A 192 -16.50 2.30 -13.29
CA ARG A 192 -16.04 2.90 -12.04
C ARG A 192 -15.65 4.36 -12.25
N ASN A 193 -15.88 5.20 -11.25
CA ASN A 193 -15.29 6.54 -11.24
C ASN A 193 -13.75 6.46 -11.19
N ILE A 194 -13.08 7.53 -11.64
CA ILE A 194 -11.62 7.61 -11.67
C ILE A 194 -11.03 7.70 -10.25
N ASP A 195 -11.72 8.38 -9.35
CA ASP A 195 -11.32 8.56 -7.96
C ASP A 195 -11.76 7.41 -7.05
N GLY A 196 -12.41 6.35 -7.58
CA GLY A 196 -12.95 5.24 -6.79
C GLY A 196 -14.27 5.53 -6.06
N SER A 197 -14.78 6.76 -6.11
CA SER A 197 -16.07 7.10 -5.48
C SER A 197 -17.23 6.30 -6.09
N CYS A 198 -18.32 6.15 -5.35
CA CYS A 198 -19.51 5.39 -5.74
C CYS A 198 -19.27 3.90 -6.01
N ASN A 199 -18.13 3.33 -5.60
CA ASN A 199 -17.98 1.88 -5.54
C ASN A 199 -19.01 1.29 -4.57
N ASN A 200 -19.06 1.84 -3.35
CA ASN A 200 -20.13 1.58 -2.40
C ASN A 200 -21.27 2.60 -2.60
N VAL A 201 -22.49 2.11 -2.87
CA VAL A 201 -23.66 2.97 -3.13
C VAL A 201 -24.22 3.58 -1.84
N GLN A 202 -24.08 2.88 -0.70
CA GLN A 202 -24.55 3.36 0.60
C GLN A 202 -23.58 4.38 1.20
N ASN A 203 -22.28 4.17 0.99
CA ASN A 203 -21.20 5.06 1.46
C ASN A 203 -20.34 5.53 0.27
N PRO A 204 -20.77 6.54 -0.51
CA PRO A 204 -20.12 6.93 -1.76
C PRO A 204 -18.63 7.31 -1.69
N SER A 205 -18.13 7.76 -0.54
CA SER A 205 -16.73 8.14 -0.33
C SER A 205 -15.83 6.96 0.08
N TRP A 206 -16.40 5.79 0.39
CA TRP A 206 -15.62 4.64 0.84
C TRP A 206 -14.70 4.14 -0.28
N GLY A 207 -13.41 4.14 0.00
CA GLY A 207 -12.35 3.72 -0.91
C GLY A 207 -11.98 4.76 -1.98
N SER A 208 -12.55 5.97 -1.92
CA SER A 208 -12.18 7.04 -2.85
C SER A 208 -10.80 7.63 -2.56
N ALA A 209 -10.15 8.15 -3.58
CA ALA A 209 -8.90 8.87 -3.48
C ALA A 209 -8.97 10.09 -2.56
N MET A 210 -7.83 10.44 -1.96
CA MET A 210 -7.68 11.54 -1.01
C MET A 210 -8.59 11.40 0.22
N THR A 211 -8.75 10.17 0.71
CA THR A 211 -9.42 9.86 1.98
C THR A 211 -8.44 9.17 2.94
N ALA A 212 -8.87 8.97 4.20
CA ALA A 212 -8.01 8.40 5.23
C ALA A 212 -7.71 6.93 4.93
N TYR A 213 -6.50 6.49 5.29
CA TYR A 213 -6.27 5.08 5.55
C TYR A 213 -7.20 4.59 6.66
N THR A 214 -7.66 3.34 6.56
CA THR A 214 -8.32 2.70 7.70
C THR A 214 -7.29 2.20 8.71
N ARG A 215 -7.75 1.78 9.89
CA ARG A 215 -6.89 1.35 11.01
C ARG A 215 -7.26 -0.05 11.43
N ILE A 216 -6.26 -0.93 11.53
CA ILE A 216 -6.45 -2.23 12.19
C ILE A 216 -6.43 -2.04 13.70
N LEU A 217 -5.48 -1.23 14.20
CA LEU A 217 -5.38 -0.89 15.62
C LEU A 217 -5.48 0.63 15.81
N PHE A 218 -6.04 1.04 16.95
CA PHE A 218 -6.09 2.45 17.33
C PHE A 218 -4.67 3.05 17.38
N PRO A 219 -4.43 4.24 16.80
CA PRO A 219 -3.10 4.81 16.71
C PRO A 219 -2.54 5.16 18.10
N GLN A 220 -1.22 4.99 18.25
CA GLN A 220 -0.47 5.34 19.45
C GLN A 220 0.45 6.52 19.15
N TYR A 221 -0.01 7.74 19.45
CA TYR A 221 0.84 8.94 19.41
C TYR A 221 1.45 9.23 20.79
N PHE A 222 2.54 9.99 20.81
CA PHE A 222 3.17 10.39 22.06
C PHE A 222 2.24 11.24 22.94
N ASP A 223 1.54 12.19 22.34
CA ASP A 223 0.55 13.08 22.98
C ASP A 223 -0.90 12.54 22.88
N GLY A 224 -1.09 11.38 22.23
CA GLY A 224 -2.41 10.81 21.96
C GLY A 224 -3.06 11.34 20.68
N ILE A 225 -2.56 12.41 20.06
CA ILE A 225 -3.20 13.03 18.88
C ILE A 225 -2.29 13.06 17.65
N GLN A 226 -1.07 13.57 17.74
CA GLN A 226 -0.27 13.80 16.54
C GLN A 226 1.24 13.67 16.74
N GLU A 227 1.80 13.80 17.93
CA GLU A 227 3.25 13.75 18.10
C GLU A 227 3.76 12.32 17.85
N PRO A 228 4.73 12.12 16.93
CA PRO A 228 5.27 10.79 16.65
C PRO A 228 5.76 10.07 17.92
N ARG A 229 5.65 8.74 17.93
CA ARG A 229 6.16 7.94 19.05
C ARG A 229 7.64 8.23 19.31
N ARG A 230 7.95 8.69 20.52
CA ARG A 230 9.33 8.96 20.99
C ARG A 230 9.69 8.29 22.30
N MET A 231 8.72 7.78 23.05
CA MET A 231 8.92 7.05 24.30
C MET A 231 8.28 5.66 24.20
N GLY A 232 9.00 4.66 24.68
CA GLY A 232 8.53 3.28 24.73
C GLY A 232 7.72 2.95 26.00
N HIS A 233 7.32 1.69 26.10
CA HIS A 233 6.53 1.09 27.17
C HIS A 233 7.14 1.37 28.56
N THR A 234 8.46 1.24 28.69
CA THR A 234 9.18 1.44 29.96
C THR A 234 9.45 2.91 30.30
N ARG A 235 8.82 3.86 29.59
CA ARG A 235 9.07 5.31 29.69
C ARG A 235 10.53 5.69 29.42
N LYS A 236 11.22 4.90 28.59
CA LYS A 236 12.53 5.25 28.03
C LYS A 236 12.37 5.77 26.60
N PRO A 237 13.27 6.64 26.10
CA PRO A 237 13.26 7.05 24.71
C PRO A 237 13.35 5.84 23.77
N LEU A 238 12.59 5.87 22.67
CA LEU A 238 12.72 4.87 21.61
C LEU A 238 14.08 5.07 20.91
N PRO A 239 14.74 3.99 20.46
CA PRO A 239 15.98 4.10 19.69
C PRO A 239 15.75 4.88 18.38
N GLY A 240 16.75 5.66 17.97
CA GLY A 240 16.70 6.43 16.72
C GLY A 240 16.58 5.52 15.50
N ALA A 241 15.80 5.94 14.49
CA ALA A 241 15.53 5.16 13.28
C ALA A 241 16.82 4.72 12.57
N ARG A 242 17.79 5.63 12.44
CA ARG A 242 19.10 5.31 11.84
C ARG A 242 19.92 4.33 12.65
N SER A 243 19.94 4.47 13.98
CA SER A 243 20.64 3.52 14.85
C SER A 243 20.06 2.11 14.74
N ILE A 244 18.74 1.98 14.58
CA ILE A 244 18.10 0.69 14.31
C ILE A 244 18.54 0.15 12.96
N SER A 245 18.38 0.94 11.88
CA SER A 245 18.73 0.53 10.51
C SER A 245 20.16 -0.01 10.41
N VAL A 246 21.14 0.71 10.96
CA VAL A 246 22.55 0.27 10.99
C VAL A 246 22.76 -1.03 11.76
N ALA A 247 22.04 -1.22 12.86
CA ALA A 247 22.20 -2.39 13.70
C ALA A 247 21.52 -3.65 13.13
N VAL A 248 20.41 -3.50 12.41
CA VAL A 248 19.64 -4.62 11.86
C VAL A 248 20.05 -4.98 10.43
N SER A 249 20.42 -3.98 9.61
CA SER A 249 20.89 -4.19 8.24
C SER A 249 22.37 -4.60 8.26
N THR A 250 22.59 -5.91 8.30
CA THR A 250 23.93 -6.48 8.04
C THR A 250 24.04 -6.75 6.55
N PRO A 251 24.97 -6.12 5.81
CA PRO A 251 25.14 -6.37 4.37
C PRO A 251 25.47 -7.84 4.14
N ASN A 252 24.50 -8.57 3.65
CA ASN A 252 24.62 -9.97 3.28
C ASN A 252 23.71 -10.16 2.06
N ASP A 253 24.24 -9.83 0.88
CA ASP A 253 23.55 -9.86 -0.41
C ASP A 253 23.21 -11.31 -0.80
N GLN A 254 22.18 -11.87 -0.18
CA GLN A 254 21.66 -13.20 -0.47
C GLN A 254 20.44 -13.10 -1.37
N SER A 255 20.60 -13.56 -2.60
CA SER A 255 19.48 -13.71 -3.53
C SER A 255 18.52 -14.83 -3.11
N ASP A 256 17.23 -14.67 -3.40
CA ASP A 256 16.27 -15.77 -3.38
C ASP A 256 16.69 -16.85 -4.40
N VAL A 257 16.37 -18.10 -4.13
CA VAL A 257 16.79 -19.25 -4.95
C VAL A 257 15.92 -19.42 -6.21
N SER A 258 14.65 -19.01 -6.12
CA SER A 258 13.59 -19.40 -7.05
C SER A 258 12.72 -18.23 -7.55
N ARG A 259 12.51 -17.21 -6.72
CA ARG A 259 11.61 -16.09 -7.02
C ARG A 259 12.36 -15.01 -7.78
N THR A 260 11.76 -14.55 -8.85
CA THR A 260 12.36 -13.54 -9.73
C THR A 260 12.17 -12.14 -9.15
N LEU A 261 12.91 -11.19 -9.70
CA LEU A 261 12.78 -9.78 -9.36
C LEU A 261 11.40 -9.22 -9.75
N THR A 262 10.68 -9.88 -10.67
CA THR A 262 9.28 -9.57 -10.98
C THR A 262 8.36 -9.64 -9.75
N VAL A 263 8.65 -10.48 -8.73
CA VAL A 263 7.86 -10.50 -7.47
C VAL A 263 7.89 -9.15 -6.76
N MET A 264 9.09 -8.56 -6.66
CA MET A 264 9.30 -7.24 -6.09
C MET A 264 8.64 -6.17 -6.97
N GLN A 265 8.91 -6.20 -8.28
CA GLN A 265 8.47 -5.15 -9.17
C GLN A 265 6.94 -5.08 -9.31
N TRP A 266 6.29 -6.23 -9.44
CA TRP A 266 4.82 -6.31 -9.45
C TRP A 266 4.24 -5.85 -8.12
N GLY A 267 4.85 -6.26 -7.00
CA GLY A 267 4.42 -5.83 -5.69
C GLY A 267 4.50 -4.32 -5.51
N GLN A 268 5.55 -3.68 -6.04
CA GLN A 268 5.68 -2.23 -6.01
C GLN A 268 4.61 -1.55 -6.86
N PHE A 269 4.33 -2.08 -8.05
CA PHE A 269 3.25 -1.57 -8.91
C PHE A 269 1.88 -1.66 -8.22
N VAL A 270 1.55 -2.82 -7.63
CA VAL A 270 0.31 -3.04 -6.85
C VAL A 270 0.23 -2.10 -5.64
N ALA A 271 1.33 -1.95 -4.90
CA ALA A 271 1.38 -1.04 -3.75
C ALA A 271 1.14 0.42 -4.16
N ASN A 272 1.71 0.84 -5.30
CA ASN A 272 1.50 2.18 -5.83
C ASN A 272 0.06 2.41 -6.31
N ASP A 273 -0.61 1.36 -6.82
CA ASP A 273 -1.99 1.44 -7.30
C ASP A 273 -3.00 1.68 -6.18
N ILE A 274 -2.79 1.05 -5.01
CA ILE A 274 -3.73 1.09 -3.89
C ILE A 274 -3.33 2.09 -2.80
N SER A 275 -2.10 2.61 -2.83
CA SER A 275 -1.59 3.51 -1.78
C SER A 275 -0.62 4.57 -2.30
N TYR A 276 -0.85 5.81 -1.86
CA TYR A 276 0.07 6.93 -2.05
C TYR A 276 -0.02 7.90 -0.88
N THR A 277 1.01 7.98 -0.04
CA THR A 277 1.04 8.88 1.12
C THR A 277 1.77 10.19 0.78
N PRO A 278 1.05 11.31 0.60
CA PRO A 278 1.69 12.58 0.29
C PRO A 278 2.37 13.22 1.51
N MET A 279 3.45 13.97 1.29
CA MET A 279 4.14 14.78 2.30
C MET A 279 3.52 16.16 2.47
N ARG A 280 3.68 16.78 3.64
CA ARG A 280 3.25 18.17 3.88
C ARG A 280 4.11 19.19 3.14
N LYS A 281 3.49 20.35 2.86
CA LYS A 281 4.13 21.58 2.36
C LYS A 281 3.76 22.75 3.29
N MET A 282 4.47 23.86 3.13
CA MET A 282 4.16 25.10 3.84
C MET A 282 2.74 25.57 3.50
N VAL A 283 1.93 25.83 4.51
CA VAL A 283 0.49 26.14 4.37
C VAL A 283 0.26 27.46 3.66
N SER A 284 1.06 28.48 3.95
CA SER A 284 0.88 29.85 3.43
C SER A 284 1.60 30.10 2.10
N THR A 285 2.70 29.40 1.83
CA THR A 285 3.52 29.64 0.62
C THR A 285 3.39 28.54 -0.43
N GLY A 286 2.87 27.36 -0.07
CA GLY A 286 2.82 26.19 -0.93
C GLY A 286 4.19 25.55 -1.22
N LYS A 287 5.29 26.12 -0.71
CA LYS A 287 6.65 25.64 -0.94
C LYS A 287 6.95 24.34 -0.17
N PRO A 288 7.87 23.48 -0.68
CA PRO A 288 8.34 22.32 0.06
C PRO A 288 9.04 22.70 1.37
N ILE A 289 8.95 21.82 2.36
CA ILE A 289 9.61 22.00 3.66
C ILE A 289 10.99 21.33 3.63
N SER A 290 12.04 22.07 4.00
CA SER A 290 13.37 21.51 4.27
C SER A 290 13.61 21.50 5.78
N CYS A 291 14.06 20.36 6.30
CA CYS A 291 14.27 20.14 7.74
C CYS A 291 15.74 19.99 8.14
N CYS A 292 16.62 19.82 7.15
CA CYS A 292 18.06 19.73 7.33
C CYS A 292 18.76 20.79 6.49
N ARG A 293 19.93 21.22 6.93
CA ARG A 293 20.83 22.04 6.12
C ARG A 293 21.42 21.21 5.00
N SER A 294 21.81 21.87 3.91
CA SER A 294 22.49 21.22 2.78
C SER A 294 23.84 20.60 3.14
N ASP A 295 24.48 21.08 4.22
CA ASP A 295 25.72 20.52 4.78
C ASP A 295 25.50 19.27 5.66
N GLY A 296 24.25 18.79 5.77
CA GLY A 296 23.91 17.60 6.55
C GLY A 296 23.69 17.85 8.05
N ASN A 297 23.71 19.09 8.53
CA ASN A 297 23.41 19.42 9.93
C ASN A 297 21.96 19.86 10.15
N THR A 298 21.56 19.95 11.42
CA THR A 298 20.23 20.45 11.80
C THR A 298 20.11 21.95 11.56
N LEU A 299 18.89 22.41 11.24
CA LEU A 299 18.58 23.84 11.14
C LEU A 299 18.59 24.51 12.53
N SER A 300 18.86 25.82 12.56
CA SER A 300 18.67 26.62 13.78
C SER A 300 17.19 26.63 14.19
N PRO A 301 16.83 26.63 15.50
CA PRO A 301 15.45 26.49 15.95
C PRO A 301 14.44 27.47 15.31
N ARG A 302 14.87 28.71 15.01
CA ARG A 302 14.04 29.73 14.35
C ARG A 302 13.65 29.41 12.90
N TYR A 303 14.29 28.41 12.29
CA TYR A 303 14.06 27.98 10.90
C TYR A 303 13.49 26.55 10.81
N VAL A 304 13.25 25.89 11.95
CA VAL A 304 12.66 24.55 11.97
C VAL A 304 11.15 24.69 11.80
N HIS A 305 10.62 24.12 10.71
CA HIS A 305 9.19 24.06 10.51
C HIS A 305 8.54 23.04 11.48
N PRO A 306 7.34 23.29 12.04
CA PRO A 306 6.68 22.37 12.99
C PRO A 306 6.40 20.96 12.44
N ASP A 307 6.29 20.83 11.12
CA ASP A 307 6.11 19.54 10.44
C ASP A 307 7.43 18.80 10.14
N CYS A 308 8.55 19.30 10.64
CA CYS A 308 9.81 18.57 10.60
C CYS A 308 9.87 17.48 11.66
N SER A 309 10.26 16.28 11.26
CA SER A 309 10.52 15.16 12.18
C SER A 309 11.80 14.44 11.77
N VAL A 310 12.90 15.21 11.78
CA VAL A 310 14.21 14.78 11.28
C VAL A 310 14.68 13.48 11.91
N ILE A 311 15.39 12.68 11.11
CA ILE A 311 16.08 11.50 11.60
C ILE A 311 17.49 11.93 12.00
N MET A 312 17.75 11.89 13.31
CA MET A 312 19.06 12.21 13.87
C MET A 312 20.05 11.09 13.53
N VAL A 313 21.21 11.48 13.00
CA VAL A 313 22.30 10.55 12.66
C VAL A 313 23.39 10.65 13.73
N PRO A 314 23.78 9.53 14.38
CA PRO A 314 24.84 9.52 15.39
C PRO A 314 26.20 9.93 14.83
N ASP A 315 27.06 10.55 15.65
CA ASP A 315 28.43 10.91 15.25
C ASP A 315 29.26 9.71 14.78
N ARG A 316 29.04 8.56 15.41
CA ARG A 316 29.73 7.29 15.12
C ARG A 316 28.99 6.44 14.09
N ASP A 317 28.04 7.02 13.35
CA ASP A 317 27.40 6.30 12.24
C ASP A 317 28.49 5.83 11.24
N PRO A 318 28.48 4.56 10.83
CA PRO A 318 29.57 4.00 10.04
C PRO A 318 29.65 4.59 8.63
N ILE A 319 28.57 5.21 8.11
CA ILE A 319 28.53 5.77 6.76
C ILE A 319 28.43 7.29 6.86
N TYR A 320 27.28 7.80 7.29
CA TYR A 320 26.99 9.23 7.37
C TYR A 320 27.88 9.97 8.36
N GLY A 321 28.33 9.27 9.41
CA GLY A 321 29.22 9.79 10.45
C GLY A 321 30.52 10.32 9.87
N GLN A 322 31.11 9.55 8.94
CA GLN A 322 32.37 9.85 8.25
C GLN A 322 32.30 11.09 7.35
N HIS A 323 31.10 11.42 6.87
CA HIS A 323 30.84 12.58 6.02
C HIS A 323 30.22 13.75 6.79
N TYR A 324 30.28 13.74 8.13
CA TYR A 324 29.76 14.79 9.00
C TYR A 324 28.25 15.07 8.85
N VAL A 325 27.49 14.10 8.31
CA VAL A 325 26.03 14.19 8.23
C VAL A 325 25.41 13.81 9.57
N ARG A 326 24.57 14.70 10.12
CA ARG A 326 23.92 14.58 11.44
C ARG A 326 22.40 14.67 11.38
N CYS A 327 21.86 15.07 10.23
CA CYS A 327 20.46 15.28 9.98
C CYS A 327 20.07 14.62 8.66
N MET A 328 19.17 13.65 8.73
CA MET A 328 18.50 13.10 7.55
C MET A 328 17.09 13.69 7.46
N ASN A 329 16.78 14.28 6.31
CA ASN A 329 15.55 15.05 6.11
C ASN A 329 14.31 14.15 6.20
N TYR A 330 13.33 14.57 6.99
CA TYR A 330 12.03 13.93 7.06
C TYR A 330 10.96 14.98 7.41
N VAL A 331 9.95 15.06 6.55
CA VAL A 331 8.75 15.91 6.73
C VAL A 331 7.56 14.98 6.93
N ARG A 332 6.69 15.34 7.88
CA ARG A 332 5.51 14.55 8.22
C ARG A 332 4.55 14.37 7.05
N SER A 333 3.84 13.25 7.05
CA SER A 333 2.78 12.95 6.07
C SER A 333 1.60 13.91 6.20
N LEU A 334 0.94 14.19 5.08
CA LEU A 334 -0.23 15.05 5.01
C LEU A 334 -1.44 14.37 5.68
N PRO A 335 -2.13 15.03 6.62
CA PRO A 335 -3.29 14.45 7.28
C PRO A 335 -4.54 14.60 6.43
N VAL A 336 -5.59 13.86 6.76
CA VAL A 336 -6.94 14.02 6.20
C VAL A 336 -7.98 13.75 7.28
N LEU A 337 -9.20 14.26 7.09
CA LEU A 337 -10.32 13.95 7.98
C LEU A 337 -10.72 12.48 7.86
N LYS A 338 -11.11 11.90 8.99
CA LYS A 338 -11.66 10.55 9.10
C LYS A 338 -12.95 10.40 8.30
N ALA A 339 -13.24 9.18 7.87
CA ALA A 339 -14.48 8.87 7.16
C ALA A 339 -15.71 9.19 8.01
N GLU A 340 -15.62 8.97 9.32
CA GLU A 340 -16.67 9.21 10.32
C GLU A 340 -16.87 10.70 10.63
N CYS A 341 -16.06 11.62 10.08
CA CYS A 341 -16.18 13.05 10.32
C CYS A 341 -16.13 13.42 11.82
N THR A 342 -15.17 12.84 12.57
CA THR A 342 -14.98 13.13 14.00
C THR A 342 -13.65 13.81 14.28
N PHE A 343 -13.55 14.45 15.45
CA PHE A 343 -12.26 14.85 16.02
C PHE A 343 -11.40 13.62 16.34
N GLY A 344 -10.15 13.81 16.74
CA GLY A 344 -9.31 12.73 17.26
C GLY A 344 -7.87 12.75 16.75
N PRO A 345 -7.18 11.60 16.85
CA PRO A 345 -5.82 11.46 16.36
C PRO A 345 -5.68 11.75 14.87
N ALA A 346 -4.47 12.14 14.48
CA ALA A 346 -4.08 12.37 13.10
C ALA A 346 -4.24 11.08 12.28
N GLU A 347 -4.99 11.19 11.18
CA GLU A 347 -5.02 10.19 10.12
C GLU A 347 -4.34 10.70 8.87
N GLN A 348 -3.63 9.81 8.19
CA GLN A 348 -2.87 10.14 6.99
C GLN A 348 -3.70 9.88 5.74
N MET A 349 -3.47 10.72 4.74
CA MET A 349 -4.15 10.64 3.46
C MET A 349 -3.60 9.51 2.60
N ASN A 350 -4.50 8.77 1.96
CA ASN A 350 -4.21 8.05 0.74
C ASN A 350 -4.61 8.91 -0.47
N GLN A 351 -3.66 9.40 -1.25
CA GLN A 351 -3.96 10.15 -2.47
C GLN A 351 -4.37 9.23 -3.64
N ALA A 352 -4.00 7.95 -3.60
CA ALA A 352 -4.49 6.95 -4.56
C ALA A 352 -5.92 6.51 -4.20
N SER A 353 -6.63 5.89 -5.14
CA SER A 353 -7.84 5.12 -4.80
C SER A 353 -7.44 3.93 -3.91
N HIS A 354 -8.35 3.43 -3.08
CA HIS A 354 -8.05 2.27 -2.22
C HIS A 354 -8.28 0.93 -2.93
N PHE A 355 -8.69 0.97 -4.20
CA PHE A 355 -9.01 -0.20 -5.02
C PHE A 355 -7.84 -0.56 -5.91
N LEU A 356 -7.72 -1.85 -6.24
CA LEU A 356 -6.84 -2.31 -7.31
C LEU A 356 -7.52 -2.04 -8.66
N ASP A 357 -7.45 -0.78 -9.11
CA ASP A 357 -8.22 -0.24 -10.24
C ASP A 357 -7.38 0.51 -11.29
N GLY A 358 -6.06 0.30 -11.27
CA GLY A 358 -5.15 0.89 -12.25
C GLY A 358 -5.03 2.41 -12.13
N SER A 359 -5.34 3.00 -10.97
CA SER A 359 -5.08 4.41 -10.66
C SER A 359 -3.61 4.79 -10.90
N ALA A 360 -2.67 3.84 -10.80
CA ALA A 360 -1.28 4.04 -11.18
C ALA A 360 -1.07 4.36 -12.66
N ILE A 361 -1.99 3.93 -13.54
CA ILE A 361 -2.00 4.17 -14.99
C ILE A 361 -2.90 5.36 -15.33
N TYR A 362 -4.14 5.35 -14.80
CA TYR A 362 -5.21 6.26 -15.21
C TYR A 362 -5.31 7.54 -14.36
N GLY A 363 -4.58 7.62 -13.25
CA GLY A 363 -4.66 8.68 -12.25
C GLY A 363 -5.86 8.52 -11.32
N SER A 364 -5.80 9.19 -10.18
CA SER A 364 -6.86 9.16 -9.14
C SER A 364 -7.79 10.37 -9.17
N THR A 365 -7.65 11.24 -10.18
CA THR A 365 -8.53 12.40 -10.41
C THR A 365 -8.94 12.50 -11.86
N LEU A 366 -10.13 13.04 -12.10
CA LEU A 366 -10.61 13.27 -13.46
C LEU A 366 -9.72 14.24 -14.24
N LYS A 367 -9.15 15.27 -13.56
CA LYS A 367 -8.18 16.20 -14.15
C LYS A 367 -6.96 15.45 -14.68
N LYS A 368 -6.36 14.58 -13.87
CA LYS A 368 -5.19 13.79 -14.23
C LYS A 368 -5.50 12.77 -15.34
N SER A 369 -6.61 12.04 -15.22
CA SER A 369 -7.03 11.08 -16.24
C SER A 369 -7.24 11.74 -17.61
N ARG A 370 -7.87 12.93 -17.66
CA ARG A 370 -8.02 13.69 -18.90
C ARG A 370 -6.68 14.13 -19.50
N GLN A 371 -5.70 14.50 -18.67
CA GLN A 371 -4.37 14.88 -19.16
C GLN A 371 -3.63 13.72 -19.83
N LEU A 372 -3.89 12.48 -19.40
CA LEU A 372 -3.25 11.27 -19.92
C LEU A 372 -3.94 10.71 -21.18
N ARG A 373 -5.16 11.17 -21.50
CA ARG A 373 -5.95 10.68 -22.63
C ARG A 373 -5.66 11.41 -23.93
N GLU A 374 -5.63 10.65 -25.01
CA GLU A 374 -5.52 11.19 -26.37
C GLU A 374 -6.85 11.79 -26.83
N PHE A 375 -7.98 11.24 -26.35
CA PHE A 375 -9.35 11.53 -26.81
C PHE A 375 -9.60 11.16 -28.27
N GLU A 376 -8.80 10.23 -28.77
CA GLU A 376 -8.96 9.60 -30.08
C GLU A 376 -8.80 8.08 -29.91
N GLY A 377 -9.73 7.31 -30.49
CA GLY A 377 -9.69 5.84 -30.45
C GLY A 377 -9.78 5.21 -29.05
N GLY A 378 -10.14 5.97 -28.01
CA GLY A 378 -10.09 5.54 -26.62
C GLY A 378 -8.68 5.44 -26.04
N ARG A 379 -7.67 5.98 -26.73
CA ARG A 379 -6.25 5.79 -26.39
C ARG A 379 -5.76 6.73 -25.28
N LEU A 380 -4.68 6.30 -24.65
CA LEU A 380 -3.82 7.15 -23.82
C LEU A 380 -2.71 7.78 -24.68
N ARG A 381 -2.33 9.01 -24.33
CA ARG A 381 -1.22 9.73 -24.98
C ARG A 381 0.08 8.97 -24.79
N VAL A 382 0.95 9.04 -25.79
CA VAL A 382 2.26 8.37 -25.78
C VAL A 382 3.34 9.32 -26.25
N HIS A 383 4.57 9.08 -25.80
CA HIS A 383 5.78 9.60 -26.42
C HIS A 383 6.32 8.54 -27.39
N LYS A 384 6.74 8.93 -28.60
CA LYS A 384 7.33 7.99 -29.56
C LYS A 384 8.82 8.26 -29.70
N GLU A 385 9.61 7.21 -29.51
CA GLU A 385 11.06 7.24 -29.69
C GLU A 385 11.51 5.94 -30.37
N SER A 386 12.38 6.01 -31.38
CA SER A 386 12.87 4.83 -32.11
C SER A 386 11.77 3.86 -32.61
N ASN A 387 10.62 4.38 -33.06
CA ASN A 387 9.41 3.64 -33.48
C ASN A 387 8.64 2.90 -32.37
N HIS A 388 8.96 3.11 -31.10
CA HIS A 388 8.26 2.50 -29.97
C HIS A 388 7.47 3.54 -29.18
N GLU A 389 6.35 3.11 -28.57
CA GLU A 389 5.50 3.95 -27.74
C GLU A 389 5.94 3.87 -26.26
N PHE A 390 6.21 5.00 -25.64
CA PHE A 390 6.53 5.15 -24.22
C PHE A 390 5.49 6.04 -23.55
N LEU A 391 5.56 6.12 -22.23
CA LEU A 391 4.73 7.03 -21.45
C LEU A 391 4.93 8.49 -21.93
N PRO A 392 3.89 9.33 -21.90
CA PRO A 392 4.03 10.72 -22.30
C PRO A 392 5.02 11.46 -21.39
N ILE A 393 5.72 12.46 -21.91
CA ILE A 393 6.65 13.29 -21.13
C ILE A 393 5.84 14.32 -20.32
N GLY A 394 6.22 14.54 -19.05
CA GLY A 394 5.57 15.52 -18.17
C GLY A 394 5.92 16.97 -18.52
N GLU A 395 5.07 17.89 -18.06
CA GLU A 395 5.24 19.35 -18.19
C GLU A 395 6.48 19.86 -17.42
N ASP A 396 6.90 21.11 -17.66
CA ASP A 396 8.18 21.67 -17.19
C ASP A 396 8.42 21.57 -15.67
N GLU A 397 7.39 21.75 -14.84
CA GLU A 397 7.51 21.61 -13.38
C GLU A 397 7.86 20.17 -12.98
N ILE A 398 7.30 19.19 -13.68
CA ILE A 398 7.55 17.76 -13.51
C ILE A 398 8.88 17.36 -14.15
N SER A 399 9.21 17.92 -15.31
CA SER A 399 10.41 17.56 -16.07
C SER A 399 11.71 17.98 -15.36
N SER A 400 11.67 19.07 -14.58
CA SER A 400 12.80 19.59 -13.79
C SER A 400 13.34 18.65 -12.72
N ALA A 401 12.57 17.62 -12.36
CA ALA A 401 12.90 16.63 -11.33
C ALA A 401 13.80 15.48 -11.83
N CYS A 402 13.73 15.15 -13.11
CA CYS A 402 14.53 14.08 -13.72
C CYS A 402 15.78 14.67 -14.40
N ALA A 403 16.83 13.85 -14.56
CA ALA A 403 18.03 14.29 -15.27
C ALA A 403 17.75 14.72 -16.72
N LYS A 404 16.75 14.10 -17.35
CA LYS A 404 16.18 14.44 -18.66
C LYS A 404 14.76 13.88 -18.68
N ASN A 405 13.76 14.71 -19.00
CA ASN A 405 12.35 14.38 -19.23
C ASN A 405 11.76 13.30 -18.30
N CYS A 406 10.99 13.69 -17.28
CA CYS A 406 10.20 12.71 -16.53
C CYS A 406 9.02 12.19 -17.35
N TYR A 407 8.67 10.92 -17.17
CA TYR A 407 7.40 10.37 -17.65
C TYR A 407 6.22 10.85 -16.81
N ASN A 408 5.09 10.98 -17.49
CA ASN A 408 3.81 11.36 -16.96
C ASN A 408 2.89 10.13 -16.98
N SER A 409 2.50 9.63 -15.82
CA SER A 409 1.56 8.52 -15.65
C SER A 409 0.53 8.88 -14.59
N GLY A 410 -0.40 7.96 -14.29
CA GLY A 410 -1.36 8.12 -13.20
C GLY A 410 -0.70 8.36 -11.84
N ASP A 411 0.46 7.72 -11.64
CA ASP A 411 1.32 7.85 -10.47
C ASP A 411 2.68 8.49 -10.81
N TYR A 412 3.15 9.41 -9.96
CA TYR A 412 4.40 10.14 -10.19
C TYR A 412 5.65 9.29 -9.92
N ARG A 413 5.55 8.30 -9.04
CA ARG A 413 6.65 7.42 -8.63
C ARG A 413 7.10 6.51 -9.76
N VAL A 414 6.40 6.49 -10.90
CA VAL A 414 6.87 5.85 -12.15
C VAL A 414 8.31 6.22 -12.51
N ASN A 415 8.74 7.42 -12.15
CA ASN A 415 10.08 7.94 -12.45
C ASN A 415 11.16 7.46 -11.48
N THR A 416 10.81 6.77 -10.40
CA THR A 416 11.72 6.45 -9.30
C THR A 416 12.90 5.63 -9.77
N HIS A 417 12.68 4.57 -10.55
CA HIS A 417 13.75 3.75 -11.13
C HIS A 417 13.29 3.07 -12.44
N PRO A 418 14.22 2.60 -13.29
CA PRO A 418 13.89 2.15 -14.66
C PRO A 418 12.94 0.96 -14.73
N GLN A 419 13.01 0.03 -13.80
CA GLN A 419 12.18 -1.19 -13.82
C GLN A 419 10.71 -0.86 -13.58
N LEU A 420 10.42 0.11 -12.72
CA LEU A 420 9.06 0.61 -12.50
C LEU A 420 8.55 1.35 -13.75
N ALA A 421 9.40 2.15 -14.40
CA ALA A 421 9.05 2.81 -15.65
C ALA A 421 8.70 1.80 -16.77
N VAL A 422 9.44 0.67 -16.86
CA VAL A 422 9.12 -0.44 -17.78
C VAL A 422 7.73 -1.02 -17.47
N ILE A 423 7.43 -1.33 -16.21
CA ILE A 423 6.13 -1.90 -15.84
C ILE A 423 4.96 -0.94 -16.12
N HIS A 424 5.11 0.36 -15.83
CA HIS A 424 4.08 1.32 -16.22
C HIS A 424 3.92 1.41 -17.75
N THR A 425 5.03 1.37 -18.49
CA THR A 425 5.01 1.44 -19.96
C THR A 425 4.26 0.25 -20.57
N ILE A 426 4.52 -0.98 -20.12
CA ILE A 426 3.83 -2.16 -20.67
C ILE A 426 2.31 -2.12 -20.41
N TRP A 427 1.86 -1.61 -19.26
CA TRP A 427 0.43 -1.50 -18.96
C TRP A 427 -0.26 -0.37 -19.73
N HIS A 428 0.48 0.70 -19.98
CA HIS A 428 0.02 1.78 -20.85
C HIS A 428 -0.14 1.32 -22.30
N ARG A 429 0.82 0.52 -22.79
CA ARG A 429 0.73 -0.15 -24.09
C ARG A 429 -0.42 -1.14 -24.15
N GLU A 430 -0.64 -1.92 -23.10
CA GLU A 430 -1.73 -2.90 -23.07
C GLU A 430 -3.10 -2.22 -23.21
N HIS A 431 -3.30 -1.08 -22.54
CA HIS A 431 -4.51 -0.28 -22.72
C HIS A 431 -4.70 0.16 -24.19
N ASN A 432 -3.67 0.72 -24.82
CA ASN A 432 -3.75 1.17 -26.20
C ASN A 432 -3.97 0.00 -27.17
N ARG A 433 -3.30 -1.14 -26.95
CA ARG A 433 -3.48 -2.38 -27.72
C ARG A 433 -4.92 -2.89 -27.65
N ILE A 434 -5.52 -2.90 -26.46
CA ILE A 434 -6.91 -3.29 -26.26
C ILE A 434 -7.85 -2.27 -26.93
N ALA A 435 -7.63 -0.97 -26.73
CA ALA A 435 -8.46 0.08 -27.30
C ALA A 435 -8.50 0.02 -28.84
N ASP A 436 -7.34 -0.12 -29.48
CA ASP A 436 -7.22 -0.29 -30.93
C ASP A 436 -7.99 -1.52 -31.41
N LYS A 437 -7.83 -2.66 -30.72
CA LYS A 437 -8.52 -3.89 -31.12
C LYS A 437 -10.03 -3.82 -30.92
N LEU A 438 -10.50 -3.16 -29.87
CA LEU A 438 -11.92 -2.92 -29.64
C LEU A 438 -12.51 -1.98 -30.70
N ALA A 439 -11.75 -0.98 -31.17
CA ALA A 439 -12.17 -0.08 -32.23
C ALA A 439 -12.35 -0.83 -33.57
N GLU A 440 -11.45 -1.78 -33.88
CA GLU A 440 -11.60 -2.67 -35.04
C GLU A 440 -12.85 -3.57 -34.94
N LEU A 441 -13.08 -4.18 -33.77
CA LEU A 441 -14.19 -5.10 -33.55
C LEU A 441 -15.55 -4.40 -33.47
N ASN A 442 -15.57 -3.17 -32.95
CA ASN A 442 -16.76 -2.38 -32.72
C ASN A 442 -16.64 -0.97 -33.33
N PRO A 443 -16.74 -0.81 -34.68
CA PRO A 443 -16.51 0.47 -35.36
C PRO A 443 -17.47 1.62 -34.98
N ASN A 444 -18.56 1.32 -34.28
CA ASN A 444 -19.55 2.30 -33.86
C ASN A 444 -19.33 2.82 -32.43
N TRP A 445 -18.35 2.27 -31.69
CA TRP A 445 -18.08 2.71 -30.33
C TRP A 445 -17.42 4.10 -30.32
N SER A 446 -17.87 4.94 -29.39
CA SER A 446 -17.26 6.25 -29.16
C SER A 446 -15.89 6.13 -28.48
N ASP A 447 -15.07 7.19 -28.56
CA ASP A 447 -13.82 7.32 -27.81
C ASP A 447 -13.99 6.97 -26.32
N GLU A 448 -15.02 7.53 -25.68
CA GLU A 448 -15.30 7.26 -24.27
C GLU A 448 -15.65 5.79 -24.00
N THR A 449 -16.40 5.14 -24.89
CA THR A 449 -16.72 3.72 -24.74
C THR A 449 -15.46 2.86 -24.87
N LEU A 450 -14.62 3.15 -25.86
CA LEU A 450 -13.35 2.46 -26.10
C LEU A 450 -12.42 2.61 -24.89
N PHE A 451 -12.23 3.84 -24.41
CA PHE A 451 -11.40 4.12 -23.24
C PHE A 451 -11.88 3.36 -22.00
N GLN A 452 -13.18 3.42 -21.70
CA GLN A 452 -13.72 2.79 -20.50
C GLN A 452 -13.71 1.25 -20.58
N GLU A 453 -13.99 0.65 -21.74
CA GLU A 453 -13.89 -0.81 -21.91
C GLU A 453 -12.44 -1.29 -21.86
N ALA A 454 -11.50 -0.60 -22.52
CA ALA A 454 -10.08 -0.91 -22.43
C ALA A 454 -9.57 -0.80 -20.99
N ARG A 455 -9.89 0.31 -20.29
CA ARG A 455 -9.60 0.49 -18.86
C ARG A 455 -10.18 -0.65 -18.02
N ARG A 456 -11.44 -1.03 -18.27
CA ARG A 456 -12.13 -2.07 -17.51
C ARG A 456 -11.47 -3.45 -17.69
N ILE A 457 -11.01 -3.78 -18.90
CA ILE A 457 -10.29 -5.03 -19.19
C ILE A 457 -8.92 -5.03 -18.51
N VAL A 458 -8.13 -3.96 -18.67
CA VAL A 458 -6.80 -3.84 -18.02
C VAL A 458 -6.90 -3.99 -16.50
N ILE A 459 -7.90 -3.34 -15.87
CA ILE A 459 -8.16 -3.49 -14.44
C ILE A 459 -8.43 -4.97 -14.09
N ALA A 460 -9.24 -5.65 -14.90
CA ALA A 460 -9.53 -7.06 -14.68
C ALA A 460 -8.29 -7.95 -14.80
N GLU A 461 -7.38 -7.63 -15.73
CA GLU A 461 -6.11 -8.35 -15.88
C GLU A 461 -5.19 -8.14 -14.67
N ILE A 462 -5.04 -6.89 -14.21
CA ILE A 462 -4.25 -6.56 -13.01
C ILE A 462 -4.82 -7.28 -11.77
N GLN A 463 -6.14 -7.24 -11.58
CA GLN A 463 -6.81 -7.94 -10.49
C GLN A 463 -6.61 -9.46 -10.61
N HIS A 464 -6.75 -10.03 -11.80
CA HIS A 464 -6.59 -11.47 -12.01
C HIS A 464 -5.16 -11.94 -11.71
N ILE A 465 -4.15 -11.28 -12.30
CA ILE A 465 -2.73 -11.60 -12.10
C ILE A 465 -2.35 -11.48 -10.62
N THR A 466 -2.80 -10.42 -9.94
CA THR A 466 -2.48 -10.21 -8.53
C THR A 466 -2.98 -11.36 -7.64
N TYR A 467 -4.23 -11.80 -7.83
CA TYR A 467 -4.83 -12.84 -6.98
C TYR A 467 -4.49 -14.27 -7.41
N LYS A 468 -4.28 -14.52 -8.70
CA LYS A 468 -3.95 -15.85 -9.23
C LYS A 468 -2.47 -16.17 -9.15
N GLU A 469 -1.60 -15.21 -9.45
CA GLU A 469 -0.17 -15.46 -9.62
C GLU A 469 0.66 -14.90 -8.46
N TRP A 470 0.45 -13.64 -8.06
CA TRP A 470 1.34 -12.96 -7.11
C TRP A 470 1.04 -13.28 -5.64
N LEU A 471 -0.22 -13.17 -5.17
CA LEU A 471 -0.57 -13.44 -3.78
C LEU A 471 -0.18 -14.86 -3.31
N PRO A 472 -0.33 -15.93 -4.11
CA PRO A 472 0.15 -17.26 -3.72
C PRO A 472 1.66 -17.35 -3.52
N ILE A 473 2.47 -16.52 -4.19
CA ILE A 473 3.93 -16.46 -3.98
C ILE A 473 4.26 -15.85 -2.63
N LEU A 474 3.48 -14.85 -2.19
CA LEU A 474 3.69 -14.17 -0.92
C LEU A 474 3.19 -14.99 0.27
N LEU A 475 1.95 -15.46 0.20
CA LEU A 475 1.25 -16.09 1.32
C LEU A 475 1.49 -17.61 1.39
N GLY A 476 1.94 -18.21 0.29
CA GLY A 476 2.06 -19.66 0.11
C GLY A 476 0.81 -20.24 -0.57
N LYS A 477 1.00 -21.10 -1.58
CA LYS A 477 -0.08 -21.65 -2.41
C LYS A 477 -1.07 -22.46 -1.57
N ARG A 478 -0.57 -23.20 -0.58
CA ARG A 478 -1.39 -24.01 0.33
C ARG A 478 -2.29 -23.12 1.19
N TYR A 479 -1.70 -22.09 1.79
CA TYR A 479 -2.42 -21.14 2.64
C TYR A 479 -3.47 -20.39 1.83
N THR A 480 -3.10 -19.80 0.68
CA THR A 480 -4.03 -19.05 -0.21
C THR A 480 -5.24 -19.87 -0.64
N ARG A 481 -5.05 -21.17 -0.91
CA ARG A 481 -6.15 -22.09 -1.22
C ARG A 481 -7.03 -22.37 0.00
N ALA A 482 -6.42 -22.64 1.16
CA ALA A 482 -7.14 -22.97 2.38
C ALA A 482 -8.05 -21.82 2.87
N VAL A 483 -7.59 -20.58 2.72
CA VAL A 483 -8.35 -19.38 3.12
C VAL A 483 -9.28 -18.84 2.04
N GLY A 484 -9.43 -19.54 0.90
CA GLY A 484 -10.40 -19.18 -0.14
C GLY A 484 -10.06 -17.91 -0.93
N LEU A 485 -8.80 -17.44 -0.91
CA LEU A 485 -8.38 -16.25 -1.64
C LEU A 485 -8.06 -16.54 -3.12
N THR A 486 -8.01 -17.82 -3.51
CA THR A 486 -7.88 -18.24 -4.90
C THR A 486 -9.05 -17.76 -5.77
N VAL A 487 -8.76 -17.46 -7.02
CA VAL A 487 -9.78 -17.18 -8.04
C VAL A 487 -10.44 -18.49 -8.48
N GLY A 488 -11.77 -18.51 -8.57
CA GLY A 488 -12.56 -19.65 -9.04
C GLY A 488 -13.05 -19.50 -10.49
N ASN A 489 -13.73 -20.54 -10.98
CA ASN A 489 -14.30 -20.60 -12.35
C ASN A 489 -15.74 -20.03 -12.45
N SER A 490 -16.38 -19.71 -11.32
CA SER A 490 -17.70 -19.07 -11.28
C SER A 490 -17.59 -17.62 -10.85
N TYR A 491 -18.66 -16.84 -11.03
CA TYR A 491 -18.72 -15.51 -10.42
C TYR A 491 -18.58 -15.60 -8.91
N SER A 492 -17.87 -14.63 -8.33
CA SER A 492 -17.80 -14.41 -6.90
C SER A 492 -19.10 -13.79 -6.41
N ARG A 493 -19.62 -14.31 -5.29
CA ARG A 493 -20.75 -13.74 -4.57
C ARG A 493 -20.34 -13.19 -3.20
N ASN A 494 -19.07 -12.80 -3.09
CA ASN A 494 -18.47 -12.40 -1.81
C ASN A 494 -18.50 -10.88 -1.57
N TYR A 495 -19.15 -10.10 -2.45
CA TYR A 495 -19.22 -8.66 -2.27
C TYR A 495 -19.99 -8.31 -0.98
N ASN A 496 -19.40 -7.44 -0.14
CA ASN A 496 -19.99 -6.94 1.09
C ASN A 496 -19.98 -5.40 1.09
N SER A 497 -21.17 -4.79 1.14
CA SER A 497 -21.35 -3.34 1.19
C SER A 497 -21.17 -2.73 2.58
N GLU A 498 -21.09 -3.54 3.63
CA GLU A 498 -21.03 -3.05 5.01
C GLU A 498 -19.59 -2.90 5.53
N ASP A 499 -18.60 -3.36 4.75
CA ASP A 499 -17.20 -3.37 5.13
C ASP A 499 -16.40 -2.30 4.37
N ASP A 500 -15.47 -1.65 5.06
CA ASP A 500 -14.69 -0.53 4.53
C ASP A 500 -13.63 -1.01 3.53
N PRO A 501 -13.64 -0.55 2.26
CA PRO A 501 -12.64 -0.93 1.27
C PRO A 501 -11.26 -0.31 1.47
N ALA A 502 -11.10 0.67 2.37
CA ALA A 502 -9.86 1.39 2.50
C ALA A 502 -8.68 0.46 2.81
N ILE A 503 -7.54 0.69 2.16
CA ILE A 503 -6.27 0.11 2.62
C ILE A 503 -5.94 0.58 4.04
N SER A 504 -5.49 -0.35 4.88
CA SER A 504 -5.06 -0.04 6.23
C SER A 504 -3.72 0.69 6.26
N ASN A 505 -3.56 1.59 7.22
CA ASN A 505 -2.33 2.35 7.41
C ASN A 505 -1.15 1.41 7.69
N GLU A 506 -1.40 0.34 8.44
CA GLU A 506 -0.46 -0.72 8.75
C GLU A 506 0.10 -1.42 7.50
N VAL A 507 -0.77 -1.71 6.52
CA VAL A 507 -0.36 -2.41 5.31
C VAL A 507 0.37 -1.47 4.37
N ALA A 508 -0.13 -0.26 4.16
CA ALA A 508 0.50 0.74 3.31
C ALA A 508 1.87 1.19 3.84
N THR A 509 1.99 1.40 5.16
CA THR A 509 3.17 2.02 5.79
C THR A 509 4.20 1.00 6.29
N ALA A 510 3.80 -0.25 6.58
CA ALA A 510 4.72 -1.26 7.10
C ALA A 510 4.68 -2.57 6.30
N ALA A 511 3.52 -3.23 6.16
CA ALA A 511 3.50 -4.59 5.62
C ALA A 511 4.00 -4.65 4.18
N LEU A 512 3.52 -3.78 3.27
CA LEU A 512 3.97 -3.71 1.86
C LEU A 512 5.40 -3.19 1.69
N ARG A 513 6.02 -2.64 2.74
CA ARG A 513 7.43 -2.20 2.70
C ARG A 513 8.42 -3.35 2.69
N PHE A 514 7.96 -4.59 2.88
CA PHE A 514 8.76 -5.81 2.67
C PHE A 514 9.45 -5.81 1.30
N LEU A 515 8.85 -5.18 0.29
CA LEU A 515 9.37 -5.08 -1.07
C LEU A 515 10.79 -4.47 -1.13
N THR A 516 11.12 -3.55 -0.21
CA THR A 516 12.45 -2.95 -0.10
C THR A 516 13.53 -4.01 0.14
N SER A 517 13.23 -5.08 0.89
CA SER A 517 14.17 -6.19 1.12
C SER A 517 14.44 -7.04 -0.13
N LEU A 518 13.54 -7.00 -1.11
CA LEU A 518 13.64 -7.83 -2.31
C LEU A 518 14.39 -7.14 -3.46
N MET A 519 14.70 -5.85 -3.31
CA MET A 519 15.35 -5.05 -4.36
C MET A 519 16.76 -5.54 -4.65
N GLN A 520 17.17 -5.45 -5.92
CA GLN A 520 18.53 -5.76 -6.35
C GLN A 520 19.29 -4.47 -6.69
N GLY A 521 20.53 -4.34 -6.19
CA GLY A 521 21.39 -3.19 -6.49
C GLY A 521 22.00 -3.27 -7.89
N LYS A 522 22.29 -4.49 -8.35
CA LYS A 522 22.77 -4.77 -9.71
C LYS A 522 21.64 -5.33 -10.54
N ILE A 523 21.18 -4.58 -11.53
CA ILE A 523 20.06 -4.97 -12.39
C ILE A 523 20.61 -5.52 -13.70
N SER A 524 20.24 -6.75 -14.04
CA SER A 524 20.77 -7.46 -15.22
C SER A 524 19.94 -7.18 -16.47
N LEU A 525 20.58 -6.70 -17.53
CA LEU A 525 20.01 -6.64 -18.88
C LEU A 525 20.30 -7.97 -19.58
N THR A 526 19.23 -8.69 -19.87
CA THR A 526 19.28 -10.09 -20.30
C THR A 526 18.86 -10.24 -21.75
N ASP A 527 19.56 -11.08 -22.53
CA ASP A 527 19.22 -11.38 -23.92
C ASP A 527 18.15 -12.49 -24.06
N ASP A 528 17.82 -12.88 -25.29
CA ASP A 528 16.79 -13.89 -25.57
C ASP A 528 17.19 -15.29 -25.09
N LYS A 529 18.51 -15.56 -25.02
CA LYS A 529 19.07 -16.81 -24.51
C LYS A 529 19.22 -16.80 -22.98
N ARG A 530 18.70 -15.76 -22.33
CA ARG A 530 18.80 -15.53 -20.88
C ARG A 530 20.23 -15.38 -20.38
N GLN A 531 21.12 -14.90 -21.24
CA GLN A 531 22.48 -14.51 -20.90
C GLN A 531 22.51 -13.03 -20.50
N ILE A 532 23.36 -12.68 -19.54
CA ILE A 532 23.51 -11.30 -19.08
C ILE A 532 24.44 -10.58 -20.06
N ASN A 533 23.89 -9.61 -20.81
CA ASN A 533 24.66 -8.78 -21.73
C ASN A 533 25.34 -7.62 -20.98
N LYS A 534 24.58 -6.98 -20.10
CA LYS A 534 24.99 -5.78 -19.38
C LYS A 534 24.34 -5.73 -18.01
N THR A 535 24.93 -4.99 -17.09
CA THR A 535 24.38 -4.73 -15.76
C THR A 535 24.33 -3.23 -15.53
N VAL A 536 23.27 -2.75 -14.87
CA VAL A 536 23.12 -1.35 -14.44
C VAL A 536 23.01 -1.28 -12.91
N SER A 537 23.60 -0.25 -12.30
CA SER A 537 23.52 -0.05 -10.85
C SER A 537 22.28 0.76 -10.48
N LEU A 538 21.44 0.26 -9.57
CA LEU A 538 20.20 0.93 -9.16
C LEU A 538 20.47 2.35 -8.66
N SER A 539 21.49 2.53 -7.81
CA SER A 539 21.88 3.84 -7.28
C SER A 539 22.17 4.91 -8.33
N GLU A 540 22.58 4.53 -9.54
CA GLU A 540 22.92 5.47 -10.60
C GLU A 540 21.71 5.96 -11.39
N TYR A 541 20.58 5.23 -11.35
CA TYR A 541 19.44 5.43 -12.23
C TYR A 541 18.15 5.88 -11.53
N PHE A 542 18.23 6.24 -10.24
CA PHE A 542 17.10 6.90 -9.58
C PHE A 542 16.72 8.21 -10.28
N PHE A 543 15.45 8.38 -10.65
CA PHE A 543 14.94 9.55 -11.40
C PHE A 543 15.63 9.77 -12.76
N LYS A 544 16.05 8.67 -13.41
CA LYS A 544 16.58 8.67 -14.79
C LYS A 544 15.79 7.67 -15.67
N PRO A 545 14.48 7.87 -15.84
CA PRO A 545 13.61 6.90 -16.49
C PRO A 545 13.91 6.71 -17.99
N ILE A 546 14.46 7.73 -18.65
CA ILE A 546 14.69 7.77 -20.10
C ILE A 546 15.67 6.69 -20.62
N ILE A 547 16.42 6.03 -19.72
CA ILE A 547 17.30 4.91 -20.10
C ILE A 547 16.52 3.78 -20.80
N ILE A 548 15.21 3.66 -20.54
CA ILE A 548 14.38 2.60 -21.11
C ILE A 548 14.03 2.82 -22.58
N GLU A 549 14.34 3.98 -23.17
CA GLU A 549 14.03 4.26 -24.59
C GLU A 549 14.95 3.52 -25.57
N SER A 550 16.02 2.91 -25.05
CA SER A 550 16.86 1.98 -25.81
C SER A 550 16.23 0.59 -25.85
N ASP A 551 16.08 0.02 -27.05
CA ASP A 551 15.57 -1.33 -27.26
C ASP A 551 16.32 -2.40 -26.46
N GLU A 552 17.65 -2.30 -26.41
CA GLU A 552 18.48 -3.22 -25.63
C GLU A 552 18.15 -3.14 -24.14
N VAL A 553 17.86 -1.94 -23.63
CA VAL A 553 17.54 -1.71 -22.23
C VAL A 553 16.11 -2.11 -21.90
N PHE A 554 15.11 -1.73 -22.70
CA PHE A 554 13.70 -2.04 -22.40
C PHE A 554 13.45 -3.55 -22.31
N ASP A 555 13.77 -4.28 -23.38
CA ASP A 555 13.58 -5.73 -23.43
C ASP A 555 14.60 -6.45 -22.54
N GLY A 556 15.80 -5.89 -22.38
CA GLY A 556 16.81 -6.39 -21.47
C GLY A 556 16.36 -6.36 -20.01
N LEU A 557 15.72 -5.27 -19.58
CA LEU A 557 15.13 -5.13 -18.24
C LEU A 557 13.92 -6.05 -18.08
N LEU A 558 13.04 -6.15 -19.08
CA LEU A 558 11.85 -7.00 -19.02
C LEU A 558 12.22 -8.50 -18.89
N ARG A 559 13.16 -8.98 -19.71
CA ARG A 559 13.75 -10.32 -19.57
C ARG A 559 14.53 -10.48 -18.28
N GLY A 560 15.29 -9.46 -17.90
CA GLY A 560 16.07 -9.40 -16.67
C GLY A 560 15.22 -9.59 -15.43
N MET A 561 14.13 -8.84 -15.29
CA MET A 561 13.20 -8.96 -14.15
C MET A 561 12.61 -10.36 -14.04
N ALA A 562 12.28 -10.99 -15.17
CA ALA A 562 11.75 -12.34 -15.22
C ALA A 562 12.83 -13.44 -15.06
N THR A 563 14.12 -13.13 -15.06
CA THR A 563 15.19 -14.14 -15.02
C THR A 563 16.03 -14.02 -13.77
N GLN A 564 16.43 -12.79 -13.44
CA GLN A 564 17.17 -12.46 -12.24
C GLN A 564 16.29 -12.69 -11.00
N THR A 565 16.86 -13.32 -9.98
CA THR A 565 16.19 -13.52 -8.70
C THR A 565 16.17 -12.25 -7.86
N SER A 566 15.15 -12.06 -7.04
CA SER A 566 15.13 -10.99 -6.04
C SER A 566 16.20 -11.20 -4.97
N GLN A 567 16.45 -10.20 -4.13
CA GLN A 567 17.06 -10.47 -2.83
C GLN A 567 16.11 -11.30 -1.96
N LYS A 568 16.65 -11.94 -0.93
CA LYS A 568 15.90 -12.73 0.03
C LYS A 568 15.07 -11.81 0.93
N MET A 569 13.87 -12.25 1.30
CA MET A 569 13.06 -11.57 2.31
C MET A 569 13.70 -11.72 3.69
N ASP A 570 14.38 -10.69 4.15
CA ASP A 570 14.85 -10.52 5.53
C ASP A 570 15.19 -9.03 5.80
N VAL A 571 15.93 -8.78 6.87
CA VAL A 571 16.38 -7.45 7.30
C VAL A 571 17.72 -7.00 6.70
N SER A 572 18.38 -7.86 5.90
CA SER A 572 19.58 -7.52 5.14
C SER A 572 19.15 -6.78 3.89
N ILE A 573 19.49 -5.50 3.81
CA ILE A 573 19.04 -4.66 2.70
C ILE A 573 20.23 -4.02 2.04
N ILE A 574 20.21 -4.02 0.71
CA ILE A 574 21.27 -3.52 -0.15
C ILE A 574 21.64 -2.06 0.18
N GLU A 575 22.90 -1.74 -0.04
CA GLU A 575 23.44 -0.39 0.19
C GLU A 575 22.73 0.67 -0.68
N ASP A 576 22.35 0.30 -1.91
CA ASP A 576 21.64 1.16 -2.88
C ASP A 576 20.38 1.83 -2.30
N VAL A 577 19.76 1.24 -1.28
CA VAL A 577 18.56 1.80 -0.62
C VAL A 577 18.75 2.13 0.87
N THR A 578 19.85 1.71 1.51
CA THR A 578 20.13 2.00 2.94
C THR A 578 21.16 3.11 3.16
N SER A 579 21.91 3.51 2.13
CA SER A 579 22.78 4.69 2.18
C SER A 579 22.84 5.49 0.87
N LYS A 580 22.36 4.92 -0.25
CA LYS A 580 22.40 5.56 -1.58
C LYS A 580 21.01 5.81 -2.18
N LEU A 581 19.94 5.71 -1.38
CA LEU A 581 18.59 5.96 -1.88
C LEU A 581 18.52 7.38 -2.47
N PHE A 582 18.16 7.49 -3.74
CA PHE A 582 18.05 8.76 -4.48
C PHE A 582 19.34 9.57 -4.58
N ALA A 583 20.49 8.93 -4.38
CA ALA A 583 21.80 9.50 -4.63
C ALA A 583 21.90 10.14 -6.05
N ALA A 584 22.77 11.14 -6.21
CA ALA A 584 23.02 11.79 -7.51
C ALA A 584 23.89 10.91 -8.44
N GLY A 585 24.66 10.00 -7.86
CA GLY A 585 25.53 9.02 -8.51
C GLY A 585 26.20 8.09 -7.49
N GLN A 586 27.09 7.22 -7.97
CA GLN A 586 27.68 6.12 -7.21
C GLN A 586 28.45 6.57 -5.95
N ASP A 587 29.18 7.69 -6.02
CA ASP A 587 30.02 8.21 -4.93
C ASP A 587 29.28 9.19 -4.01
N SER A 588 27.99 9.45 -4.27
CA SER A 588 27.20 10.39 -3.48
C SER A 588 26.36 9.67 -2.42
N LEU A 589 26.25 10.28 -1.25
CA LEU A 589 25.34 9.81 -0.21
C LEU A 589 23.89 10.08 -0.61
N GLY A 590 23.05 9.08 -0.37
CA GLY A 590 21.60 9.15 -0.46
C GLY A 590 20.95 9.07 0.92
N LEU A 591 19.66 8.75 0.91
CA LEU A 591 18.87 8.48 2.12
C LEU A 591 18.93 6.98 2.49
N ASP A 592 18.27 6.65 3.59
CA ASP A 592 18.10 5.30 4.09
C ASP A 592 16.61 4.95 4.16
N ALA A 593 16.16 4.07 3.26
CA ALA A 593 14.77 3.64 3.15
C ALA A 593 14.21 3.08 4.48
N ILE A 594 15.01 2.35 5.25
CA ILE A 594 14.56 1.74 6.51
C ILE A 594 14.46 2.77 7.61
N SER A 595 15.42 3.68 7.68
CA SER A 595 15.31 4.83 8.59
C SER A 595 14.04 5.64 8.29
N LEU A 596 13.74 5.89 7.01
CA LEU A 596 12.53 6.57 6.59
C LEU A 596 11.26 5.80 6.94
N ASP A 597 11.23 4.49 6.73
CA ASP A 597 10.05 3.66 6.99
C ASP A 597 9.76 3.51 8.49
N ILE A 598 10.80 3.38 9.33
CA ILE A 598 10.65 3.42 10.80
C ILE A 598 10.08 4.77 11.24
N GLN A 599 10.65 5.87 10.73
CA GLN A 599 10.20 7.22 11.07
C GLN A 599 8.75 7.45 10.62
N ARG A 600 8.38 6.94 9.43
CA ARG A 600 7.02 6.97 8.88
C ARG A 600 6.02 6.19 9.73
N GLY A 601 6.38 4.98 10.17
CA GLY A 601 5.54 4.20 11.09
C GLY A 601 5.26 4.95 12.40
N ARG A 602 6.25 5.65 12.94
CA ARG A 602 6.09 6.48 14.15
C ARG A 602 5.29 7.75 13.91
N ASP A 603 5.48 8.40 12.76
CA ASP A 603 4.70 9.56 12.31
C ASP A 603 3.23 9.23 12.06
N HIS A 604 2.95 8.00 11.63
CA HIS A 604 1.59 7.49 11.44
C HIS A 604 0.99 6.93 12.73
N GLY A 605 1.71 6.98 13.85
CA GLY A 605 1.23 6.48 15.13
C GLY A 605 0.97 4.98 15.14
N LEU A 606 1.69 4.18 14.35
CA LEU A 606 1.54 2.72 14.37
C LEU A 606 1.94 2.17 15.75
N PRO A 607 1.10 1.33 16.38
CA PRO A 607 1.51 0.53 17.53
C PRO A 607 2.78 -0.31 17.30
N GLY A 608 3.37 -0.77 18.39
CA GLY A 608 4.50 -1.71 18.32
C GLY A 608 4.11 -3.07 17.72
N TYR A 609 5.09 -3.75 17.12
CA TYR A 609 4.98 -5.07 16.50
C TYR A 609 4.22 -6.09 17.35
N ASN A 610 4.48 -6.13 18.67
CA ASN A 610 3.85 -7.10 19.58
C ASN A 610 2.32 -6.99 19.65
N HIS A 611 1.76 -5.79 19.42
CA HIS A 611 0.31 -5.60 19.34
C HIS A 611 -0.29 -6.29 18.10
N TYR A 612 0.44 -6.29 16.98
CA TYR A 612 0.00 -6.94 15.74
C TYR A 612 0.23 -8.45 15.77
N ARG A 613 1.26 -8.93 16.46
CA ARG A 613 1.40 -10.35 16.79
C ARG A 613 0.13 -10.86 17.48
N LYS A 614 -0.31 -10.15 18.52
CA LYS A 614 -1.56 -10.47 19.23
C LYS A 614 -2.78 -10.44 18.31
N TYR A 615 -2.93 -9.40 17.50
CA TYR A 615 -4.02 -9.28 16.52
C TYR A 615 -4.06 -10.49 15.58
N CYS A 616 -2.89 -10.93 15.11
CA CYS A 616 -2.73 -12.08 14.22
C CYS A 616 -2.79 -13.44 14.93
N GLY A 617 -3.19 -13.49 16.20
CA GLY A 617 -3.35 -14.72 16.97
C GLY A 617 -2.04 -15.36 17.45
N LEU A 618 -0.91 -14.66 17.33
CA LEU A 618 0.37 -15.11 17.87
C LEU A 618 0.46 -14.81 19.38
N PRO A 619 1.23 -15.59 20.15
CA PRO A 619 1.49 -15.31 21.55
C PRO A 619 2.11 -13.91 21.74
N ILE A 620 1.61 -13.19 22.76
CA ILE A 620 2.18 -11.92 23.19
C ILE A 620 3.55 -12.19 23.80
N ALA A 621 4.57 -11.47 23.32
CA ALA A 621 5.91 -11.52 23.89
C ALA A 621 5.97 -10.64 25.15
N ASN A 622 6.32 -11.23 26.30
CA ASN A 622 6.61 -10.47 27.53
C ASN A 622 8.12 -10.24 27.67
N THR A 623 8.92 -11.09 27.04
CA THR A 623 10.37 -10.99 26.97
C THR A 623 10.84 -11.13 25.52
N PHE A 624 12.07 -10.73 25.23
CA PHE A 624 12.61 -10.89 23.87
C PHE A 624 12.79 -12.36 23.47
N ASP A 625 12.96 -13.28 24.42
CA ASP A 625 13.08 -14.72 24.11
C ASP A 625 11.78 -15.30 23.53
N ASP A 626 10.62 -14.69 23.82
CA ASP A 626 9.33 -15.11 23.27
C ASP A 626 9.23 -14.89 21.75
N PHE A 627 10.13 -14.10 21.15
CA PHE A 627 10.23 -13.92 19.70
C PHE A 627 10.94 -15.07 18.98
N LEU A 628 11.55 -16.02 19.70
CA LEU A 628 12.31 -17.14 19.09
C LEU A 628 11.43 -18.14 18.33
N ASP A 629 10.10 -18.01 18.42
CA ASP A 629 9.15 -18.78 17.63
C ASP A 629 9.34 -18.54 16.12
N TYR A 630 9.48 -17.28 15.71
CA TYR A 630 9.62 -16.89 14.30
C TYR A 630 10.87 -16.08 13.99
N ILE A 631 11.49 -15.42 14.97
CA ILE A 631 12.68 -14.58 14.78
C ILE A 631 13.95 -15.37 15.12
N SER A 632 15.01 -15.21 14.34
CA SER A 632 16.28 -15.91 14.57
C SER A 632 16.96 -15.46 15.87
N VAL A 633 17.77 -16.34 16.47
CA VAL A 633 18.53 -16.03 17.70
C VAL A 633 19.42 -14.80 17.52
N GLU A 634 20.04 -14.65 16.35
CA GLU A 634 20.89 -13.50 16.03
C GLU A 634 20.09 -12.21 16.01
N MET A 635 18.95 -12.19 15.31
CA MET A 635 18.11 -11.00 15.23
C MET A 635 17.49 -10.66 16.58
N MET A 636 17.01 -11.65 17.33
CA MET A 636 16.47 -11.44 18.68
C MET A 636 17.49 -10.76 19.59
N LYS A 637 18.78 -11.17 19.55
CA LYS A 637 19.85 -10.50 20.30
C LYS A 637 20.05 -9.04 19.88
N LYS A 638 19.97 -8.73 18.59
CA LYS A 638 20.02 -7.34 18.08
C LYS A 638 18.83 -6.53 18.60
N LEU A 639 17.61 -7.07 18.51
CA LEU A 639 16.40 -6.40 19.01
C LEU A 639 16.47 -6.13 20.52
N ARG A 640 16.94 -7.10 21.31
CA ARG A 640 17.14 -6.94 22.77
C ARG A 640 18.15 -5.85 23.11
N ALA A 641 19.19 -5.68 22.29
CA ALA A 641 20.19 -4.64 22.50
C ALA A 641 19.68 -3.24 22.12
N LEU A 642 18.72 -3.16 21.19
CA LEU A 642 18.20 -1.90 20.64
C LEU A 642 16.99 -1.37 21.43
N TYR A 643 16.04 -2.24 21.74
CA TYR A 643 14.75 -1.88 22.32
C TYR A 643 14.71 -2.22 23.81
N ALA A 644 14.01 -1.40 24.60
CA ALA A 644 13.89 -1.61 26.04
C ALA A 644 12.86 -2.71 26.40
N HIS A 645 11.85 -2.92 25.55
CA HIS A 645 10.78 -3.89 25.75
C HIS A 645 10.27 -4.43 24.40
N PRO A 646 9.73 -5.67 24.32
CA PRO A 646 9.12 -6.22 23.10
C PRO A 646 8.04 -5.33 22.46
N ASP A 647 7.25 -4.61 23.25
CA ASP A 647 6.23 -3.66 22.77
C ASP A 647 6.81 -2.42 22.05
N ASP A 648 8.12 -2.18 22.18
CA ASP A 648 8.78 -1.02 21.59
C ASP A 648 9.23 -1.27 20.15
N VAL A 649 9.32 -2.54 19.72
CA VAL A 649 9.78 -2.93 18.39
C VAL A 649 8.82 -2.35 17.34
N ASP A 650 9.34 -1.56 16.41
CA ASP A 650 8.54 -0.97 15.33
C ASP A 650 7.97 -2.08 14.42
N LEU A 651 6.72 -1.96 13.97
CA LEU A 651 6.02 -3.00 13.19
C LEU A 651 6.84 -3.46 11.97
N ILE A 652 7.43 -2.53 11.23
CA ILE A 652 8.24 -2.87 10.05
C ILE A 652 9.44 -3.77 10.41
N ILE A 653 10.15 -3.45 11.49
CA ILE A 653 11.32 -4.20 11.93
C ILE A 653 10.92 -5.60 12.41
N GLY A 654 9.87 -5.68 13.24
CA GLY A 654 9.39 -6.97 13.73
C GLY A 654 8.88 -7.88 12.62
N GLY A 655 8.09 -7.33 11.69
CA GLY A 655 7.56 -8.10 10.56
C GLY A 655 8.62 -8.56 9.55
N MET A 656 9.64 -7.73 9.28
CA MET A 656 10.78 -8.12 8.42
C MET A 656 11.73 -9.13 9.09
N ALA A 657 11.78 -9.15 10.42
CA ALA A 657 12.63 -10.06 11.19
C ALA A 657 12.08 -11.51 11.26
N GLU A 658 10.79 -11.71 10.98
CA GLU A 658 10.16 -13.02 11.00
C GLU A 658 10.66 -13.92 9.86
N ARG A 659 10.92 -15.19 10.17
CA ARG A 659 11.20 -16.21 9.15
C ARG A 659 9.94 -16.48 8.31
N PRO A 660 10.10 -16.69 6.98
CA PRO A 660 9.00 -17.13 6.12
C PRO A 660 8.33 -18.41 6.63
N VAL A 661 7.02 -18.52 6.40
CA VAL A 661 6.21 -19.68 6.82
C VAL A 661 5.79 -20.51 5.62
N ASP A 662 5.84 -21.84 5.76
CA ASP A 662 5.43 -22.81 4.74
C ASP A 662 6.13 -22.59 3.37
N ASP A 663 5.35 -22.54 2.29
CA ASP A 663 5.79 -22.24 0.92
C ASP A 663 5.69 -20.74 0.57
N GLY A 664 5.38 -19.88 1.55
CA GLY A 664 5.25 -18.43 1.39
C GLY A 664 6.59 -17.69 1.45
N LEU A 665 6.53 -16.39 1.20
CA LEU A 665 7.66 -15.46 1.32
C LEU A 665 7.65 -14.72 2.66
N LEU A 666 6.47 -14.51 3.26
CA LEU A 666 6.30 -13.65 4.42
C LEU A 666 6.25 -14.45 5.73
N GLY A 667 6.70 -13.80 6.81
CA GLY A 667 6.46 -14.24 8.19
C GLY A 667 4.97 -14.18 8.59
N PRO A 668 4.58 -14.79 9.71
CA PRO A 668 3.17 -14.91 10.09
C PRO A 668 2.44 -13.58 10.27
N THR A 669 3.09 -12.54 10.80
CA THR A 669 2.43 -11.23 11.03
C THR A 669 2.17 -10.52 9.72
N PHE A 670 3.18 -10.38 8.85
CA PHE A 670 2.96 -9.78 7.53
C PHE A 670 2.06 -10.62 6.63
N ARG A 671 2.13 -11.97 6.71
CA ARG A 671 1.17 -12.85 6.02
C ARG A 671 -0.26 -12.58 6.47
N CYS A 672 -0.50 -12.42 7.77
CA CYS A 672 -1.80 -12.09 8.33
C CYS A 672 -2.31 -10.72 7.86
N LEU A 673 -1.50 -9.66 7.94
CA LEU A 673 -1.89 -8.31 7.54
C LEU A 673 -2.16 -8.20 6.03
N ILE A 674 -1.31 -8.80 5.20
CA ILE A 674 -1.51 -8.84 3.74
C ILE A 674 -2.75 -9.68 3.39
N PHE A 675 -2.96 -10.82 4.06
CA PHE A 675 -4.16 -11.62 3.86
C PHE A 675 -5.43 -10.83 4.22
N GLU A 676 -5.47 -10.17 5.37
CA GLU A 676 -6.59 -9.33 5.81
C GLU A 676 -6.91 -8.28 4.75
N GLN A 677 -5.91 -7.52 4.33
CA GLN A 677 -6.10 -6.45 3.36
C GLN A 677 -6.58 -6.94 2.00
N PHE A 678 -5.94 -7.96 1.41
CA PHE A 678 -6.34 -8.42 0.07
C PHE A 678 -7.64 -9.24 0.09
N SER A 679 -7.96 -9.90 1.21
CA SER A 679 -9.31 -10.45 1.39
C SER A 679 -10.36 -9.34 1.41
N ARG A 680 -10.07 -8.22 2.09
CA ARG A 680 -10.94 -7.05 2.14
C ARG A 680 -11.07 -6.38 0.78
N THR A 681 -9.97 -6.01 0.13
CA THR A 681 -9.94 -5.36 -1.19
C THR A 681 -10.76 -6.12 -2.24
N ARG A 682 -10.75 -7.46 -2.25
CA ARG A 682 -11.61 -8.25 -3.15
C ARG A 682 -13.08 -8.22 -2.77
N ARG A 683 -13.40 -8.38 -1.48
CA ARG A 683 -14.79 -8.51 -1.00
C ARG A 683 -15.53 -7.17 -0.93
N THR A 684 -14.85 -6.04 -0.87
CA THR A 684 -15.47 -4.71 -0.76
C THR A 684 -15.46 -3.93 -2.08
N ASP A 685 -14.88 -4.50 -3.15
CA ASP A 685 -14.92 -3.92 -4.48
C ASP A 685 -16.14 -4.45 -5.27
N ARG A 686 -17.18 -3.63 -5.37
CA ARG A 686 -18.41 -3.94 -6.15
C ARG A 686 -18.09 -4.29 -7.59
N TYR A 687 -17.05 -3.65 -8.13
CA TYR A 687 -16.66 -3.76 -9.51
C TYR A 687 -15.60 -4.85 -9.77
N PHE A 688 -15.09 -5.53 -8.72
CA PHE A 688 -14.06 -6.58 -8.84
C PHE A 688 -14.41 -7.56 -9.96
N TYR A 689 -13.45 -7.90 -10.83
CA TYR A 689 -13.74 -8.40 -12.17
C TYR A 689 -14.60 -9.68 -12.22
N ASP A 690 -14.54 -10.54 -11.19
CA ASP A 690 -15.35 -11.76 -11.10
C ASP A 690 -16.63 -11.61 -10.26
N SER A 691 -16.92 -10.42 -9.72
CA SER A 691 -18.09 -10.16 -8.87
C SER A 691 -19.40 -10.27 -9.64
N ALA A 692 -20.34 -11.05 -9.11
CA ALA A 692 -21.71 -11.15 -9.59
C ALA A 692 -22.55 -9.88 -9.30
N TYR A 693 -22.08 -9.02 -8.38
CA TYR A 693 -22.79 -7.82 -7.92
C TYR A 693 -22.44 -6.57 -8.74
N GLN A 694 -21.54 -6.69 -9.73
CA GLN A 694 -21.33 -5.62 -10.69
C GLN A 694 -22.68 -5.26 -11.34
N PRO A 695 -22.98 -3.97 -11.59
CA PRO A 695 -24.19 -3.60 -12.33
C PRO A 695 -24.26 -4.24 -13.72
N HIS A 696 -23.09 -4.42 -14.33
CA HIS A 696 -22.93 -5.01 -15.65
C HIS A 696 -21.76 -5.99 -15.61
N PRO A 697 -21.88 -7.21 -15.03
CA PRO A 697 -20.78 -8.16 -14.96
C PRO A 697 -20.24 -8.51 -16.35
N PHE A 698 -18.97 -8.89 -16.45
CA PHE A 698 -18.44 -9.48 -17.69
C PHE A 698 -19.26 -10.72 -18.05
N THR A 699 -19.53 -10.96 -19.34
CA THR A 699 -20.22 -12.19 -19.76
C THR A 699 -19.37 -13.43 -19.43
N PRO A 700 -19.95 -14.64 -19.38
CA PRO A 700 -19.19 -15.86 -19.13
C PRO A 700 -18.03 -16.04 -20.12
N GLU A 701 -18.20 -15.67 -21.39
CA GLU A 701 -17.16 -15.73 -22.42
C GLU A 701 -16.05 -14.73 -22.15
N GLN A 702 -16.40 -13.48 -21.83
CA GLN A 702 -15.42 -12.44 -21.47
C GLN A 702 -14.61 -12.83 -20.24
N LEU A 703 -15.27 -13.34 -19.21
CA LEU A 703 -14.63 -13.76 -17.96
C LEU A 703 -13.72 -14.98 -18.18
N ALA A 704 -14.09 -15.90 -19.09
CA ALA A 704 -13.22 -17.01 -19.48
C ALA A 704 -11.92 -16.50 -20.14
N GLN A 705 -12.00 -15.46 -20.98
CA GLN A 705 -10.82 -14.85 -21.60
C GLN A 705 -9.93 -14.15 -20.57
N ILE A 706 -10.51 -13.35 -19.66
CA ILE A 706 -9.74 -12.69 -18.58
C ILE A 706 -9.01 -13.72 -17.71
N ARG A 707 -9.61 -14.87 -17.43
CA ARG A 707 -8.98 -15.90 -16.58
C ARG A 707 -7.77 -16.60 -17.20
N ASN A 708 -7.56 -16.42 -18.50
CA ASN A 708 -6.40 -16.96 -19.21
C ASN A 708 -5.19 -16.04 -19.12
N VAL A 709 -5.37 -14.75 -18.78
CA VAL A 709 -4.27 -13.80 -18.73
C VAL A 709 -3.22 -14.22 -17.69
N THR A 710 -1.97 -13.95 -18.04
CA THR A 710 -0.79 -14.11 -17.18
C THR A 710 0.09 -12.90 -17.38
N LEU A 711 0.93 -12.57 -16.39
CA LEU A 711 1.90 -11.48 -16.57
C LEU A 711 2.92 -11.81 -17.68
N ALA A 712 3.19 -13.10 -17.93
CA ALA A 712 3.99 -13.54 -19.07
C ALA A 712 3.40 -13.11 -20.41
N ARG A 713 2.07 -13.23 -20.57
CA ARG A 713 1.36 -12.79 -21.78
C ARG A 713 1.49 -11.28 -21.99
N ILE A 714 1.29 -10.50 -20.93
CA ILE A 714 1.44 -9.03 -20.98
C ILE A 714 2.85 -8.64 -21.42
N PHE A 715 3.88 -9.35 -20.94
CA PHE A 715 5.27 -9.10 -21.36
C PHE A 715 5.50 -9.45 -22.85
N CYS A 716 4.92 -10.54 -23.32
CA CYS A 716 5.01 -10.93 -24.73
C CYS A 716 4.27 -9.96 -25.68
N ASP A 717 3.09 -9.46 -25.28
CA ASP A 717 2.28 -8.60 -26.14
C ASP A 717 2.76 -7.14 -26.18
N ASN A 718 3.47 -6.68 -25.14
CA ASN A 718 3.83 -5.27 -24.96
C ASN A 718 5.35 -5.01 -24.90
N GLY A 719 6.19 -6.05 -24.98
CA GLY A 719 7.63 -5.90 -25.21
C GLY A 719 7.96 -5.50 -26.65
N ASN A 720 9.15 -4.95 -26.92
CA ASN A 720 9.52 -4.51 -28.27
C ASN A 720 9.81 -5.73 -29.17
N ASN A 721 10.60 -6.68 -28.68
CA ASN A 721 11.04 -7.89 -29.41
C ASN A 721 11.06 -9.14 -28.52
N ILE A 722 10.08 -9.29 -27.61
CA ILE A 722 9.99 -10.46 -26.73
C ILE A 722 9.35 -11.65 -27.46
N THR A 723 10.19 -12.61 -27.84
CA THR A 723 9.74 -13.80 -28.60
C THR A 723 9.50 -15.04 -27.72
N GLN A 724 10.13 -15.10 -26.54
CA GLN A 724 9.99 -16.22 -25.60
C GLN A 724 9.91 -15.73 -24.16
N MET A 725 9.06 -16.38 -23.37
CA MET A 725 8.92 -16.13 -21.93
C MET A 725 8.56 -17.43 -21.21
N GLN A 726 8.85 -17.54 -19.92
CA GLN A 726 8.31 -18.63 -19.12
C GLN A 726 6.85 -18.36 -18.74
N PRO A 727 6.00 -19.39 -18.57
CA PRO A 727 4.59 -19.21 -18.23
C PRO A 727 4.34 -18.41 -16.94
N ASN A 728 5.18 -18.58 -15.92
CA ASN A 728 5.10 -17.84 -14.67
C ASN A 728 6.38 -17.00 -14.46
N VAL A 729 6.27 -15.70 -14.75
CA VAL A 729 7.39 -14.75 -14.64
C VAL A 729 7.83 -14.45 -13.22
N PHE A 730 7.05 -14.82 -12.19
CA PHE A 730 7.42 -14.67 -10.78
C PHE A 730 8.41 -15.74 -10.31
N LEU A 731 8.60 -16.79 -11.10
CA LEU A 731 9.53 -17.89 -10.85
C LEU A 731 10.58 -17.93 -11.94
N ARG A 732 11.82 -18.28 -11.55
CA ARG A 732 12.93 -18.41 -12.50
C ARG A 732 12.60 -19.48 -13.55
N PRO A 733 13.19 -19.40 -14.75
CA PRO A 733 13.18 -20.51 -15.68
C PRO A 733 13.79 -21.77 -15.04
N GLN A 734 13.00 -22.83 -14.99
CA GLN A 734 13.37 -24.15 -14.43
C GLN A 734 12.46 -25.24 -15.01
N ALA A 735 12.68 -26.50 -14.67
CA ALA A 735 11.76 -27.59 -15.01
C ALA A 735 10.33 -27.21 -14.57
N GLU A 736 9.33 -27.46 -15.44
CA GLU A 736 7.92 -27.06 -15.27
C GLU A 736 7.62 -25.56 -15.41
N ASN A 737 8.63 -24.70 -15.63
CA ASN A 737 8.49 -23.27 -15.93
C ASN A 737 9.53 -22.84 -16.98
N GLU A 738 9.69 -23.66 -18.02
CA GLU A 738 10.67 -23.45 -19.08
C GLU A 738 10.27 -22.27 -19.97
N LEU A 739 11.24 -21.72 -20.72
CA LEU A 739 10.94 -20.74 -21.75
C LEU A 739 10.07 -21.39 -22.83
N ARG A 740 9.01 -20.69 -23.22
CA ARG A 740 8.10 -21.07 -24.28
C ARG A 740 7.97 -19.92 -25.26
N SER A 741 7.70 -20.25 -26.52
CA SER A 741 7.42 -19.23 -27.53
C SER A 741 6.20 -18.42 -27.11
N CYS A 742 6.26 -17.10 -27.27
CA CYS A 742 5.11 -16.22 -27.11
C CYS A 742 3.98 -16.54 -28.11
N THR A 743 4.25 -17.31 -29.17
CA THR A 743 3.23 -17.82 -30.11
C THR A 743 2.65 -19.18 -29.73
N MET A 744 3.15 -19.83 -28.67
CA MET A 744 2.61 -21.09 -28.14
C MET A 744 1.49 -20.79 -27.15
N PHE A 745 0.28 -20.55 -27.68
CA PHE A 745 -0.88 -20.11 -26.89
C PHE A 745 -1.37 -21.12 -25.84
N GLU A 746 -0.99 -22.40 -25.96
CA GLU A 746 -1.26 -23.41 -24.91
C GLU A 746 -0.42 -23.16 -23.65
N ALA A 747 0.79 -22.62 -23.81
CA ALA A 747 1.70 -22.35 -22.70
C ALA A 747 1.61 -20.91 -22.19
N ILE A 748 1.38 -19.94 -23.08
CA ILE A 748 1.21 -18.51 -22.76
C ILE A 748 -0.08 -18.02 -23.44
N PRO A 749 -1.24 -18.27 -22.82
CA PRO A 749 -2.55 -17.97 -23.41
C PRO A 749 -2.73 -16.48 -23.70
N SER A 750 -3.34 -16.16 -24.83
CA SER A 750 -3.80 -14.80 -25.16
C SER A 750 -5.24 -14.56 -24.74
N VAL A 751 -5.56 -13.30 -24.48
CA VAL A 751 -6.94 -12.85 -24.22
C VAL A 751 -7.62 -12.59 -25.56
N ASP A 752 -8.61 -13.41 -25.93
CA ASP A 752 -9.36 -13.21 -27.16
C ASP A 752 -10.43 -12.12 -27.00
N LEU A 753 -10.13 -10.93 -27.52
CA LEU A 753 -11.02 -9.77 -27.46
C LEU A 753 -12.28 -9.91 -28.33
N PHE A 754 -12.41 -10.95 -29.16
CA PHE A 754 -13.64 -11.21 -29.91
C PHE A 754 -14.87 -11.42 -29.00
N ALA A 755 -14.66 -11.82 -27.75
CA ALA A 755 -15.74 -11.91 -26.76
C ALA A 755 -16.42 -10.55 -26.46
N TRP A 756 -15.81 -9.42 -26.85
CA TRP A 756 -16.36 -8.06 -26.75
C TRP A 756 -16.97 -7.53 -28.06
N ALA A 757 -16.99 -8.32 -29.14
CA ALA A 757 -17.60 -7.91 -30.40
C ALA A 757 -19.14 -7.90 -30.31
N GLU A 758 -19.78 -6.77 -30.60
CA GLU A 758 -21.24 -6.63 -30.61
C GLU A 758 -21.85 -7.15 -31.93
N ARG A 759 -21.19 -6.91 -33.08
CA ARG A 759 -21.72 -7.28 -34.40
C ARG A 759 -21.64 -8.78 -34.72
N ALA A 760 -20.67 -9.50 -34.15
CA ALA A 760 -20.48 -10.93 -34.42
C ALA A 760 -21.60 -11.81 -33.83
N LYS A 761 -22.36 -11.30 -32.85
CA LYS A 761 -23.52 -12.00 -32.26
C LYS A 761 -24.83 -11.79 -33.03
N ALA A 762 -24.84 -10.93 -34.07
CA ALA A 762 -26.00 -10.75 -34.94
C ALA A 762 -26.05 -11.76 -36.12
N TYR A 763 -24.99 -12.56 -36.31
CA TYR A 763 -24.85 -13.53 -37.42
C TYR A 763 -24.59 -14.98 -36.95
N ARG A 764 -24.78 -15.26 -35.66
CA ARG A 764 -24.97 -16.62 -35.13
C ARG A 764 -26.42 -16.74 -34.66
#